data_AF-A0A7C2XMV1-F1
#
_entry.id   AF-A0A7C2XMV1-F1
#
_cell.length_a   1.000
_cell.length_b   1.000
_cell.length_c   1.000
_cell.angle_alpha   90.00
_cell.angle_beta   90.00
_cell.angle_gamma   90.00
#
_symmetry.space_group_name_H-M   'P 1'
#
loop_
_entity.id
_entity.type
_entity.pdbx_description
1 polymer ?
#
loop_
_entity_poly.entity_id
_entity_poly.type
_entity_poly.pdbx_seq_one_letter_code
_entity_poly.pdbx_strand_id
1 'polypeptide(L)'
;MYNKLLKSRLKVIDRDFKVKNKIEAEGGCGVIGLASSEQLEGRYLYQALYQMKNRGNRKGGGIAAVGLSNIQLGVSKEMLNDCYIFQLAILNENYKDEIEKEYISEFFEVYDSYKIEHLDHQKLGLEVRPPEIYRYFIKIREDKLKKFIRENELEDIPEDKVEEEMIWQISFMLNKKYYSSLGDKRAMVMSSGKNMIVLKLVGYGDEVIKYYKLDDFKAHVWIGHHRYPTKGKVWHPGGAHPFVGVNHALVHNGDFSNYHPIVEYLKERNYEPLFLTDTEVAILVFDLLYRVYEYPLEYLIEALAPTLERDFYKLPLEKRKIYREIQALHMTSSPDGPWFFIIAGHDPRLKQFQLIGITDTSMLRPQVFSYLDSNVKLGIVASERQAINAILRDLYEDTRIPSLFADKYWVARGGSHTDGGAFIYVYDYEKNKFECFNKFGIKIKIPEYQEHYYLKLSNNQKIFNIKYDKNFDIDTFIKIIKDIGWEELLSYIESIKKRKPREAIELLTRLYDLPYNTGMKRRSSIKTILLKALYEIFDKYLDQEYKLIDFYEKDKLHEAKNSIQTLVIDSKYFPSEGEDSLSRFVVEAYKMGWRKIIVYNMRGQRFLGCGLGPNSDSLRIDVYGDSGDYLGSGLDGAEIYVHGSAQDQVAQIMKRGKIVIYGDVGQTFMYSSKGGEVYVLGSAAGRPLINSVGKPRVVINGTCLDYLAESFMAGDPLKGGGFVILNGIGISDEGEYYNLEDPYPGGNLFSLASGGAIYIRDPYNKLEENQLHGGKYVMLTKDDWDLILPYLKNNEKLFNITLEFLLTIDGEKKSYNEIYKKVIPTK
;
A
#
# COMPACT_ATOMS: atom_id res chain seq x y z
N MET A 1 -31.17 -21.03 -9.05
CA MET A 1 -31.02 -19.58 -8.80
C MET A 1 -30.14 -18.88 -9.85
N TYR A 2 -28.80 -18.96 -9.80
CA TYR A 2 -27.91 -18.13 -10.66
C TYR A 2 -28.19 -18.24 -12.17
N ASN A 3 -28.49 -19.44 -12.69
CA ASN A 3 -28.84 -19.63 -14.10
C ASN A 3 -30.05 -18.78 -14.53
N LYS A 4 -31.04 -18.59 -13.64
CA LYS A 4 -32.21 -17.77 -13.93
C LYS A 4 -31.87 -16.28 -13.95
N LEU A 5 -31.03 -15.82 -13.01
CA LEU A 5 -30.52 -14.44 -13.01
C LEU A 5 -29.74 -14.15 -14.30
N LEU A 6 -28.79 -15.02 -14.67
CA LEU A 6 -28.03 -14.86 -15.93
C LEU A 6 -28.94 -14.89 -17.15
N LYS A 7 -29.94 -15.78 -17.20
CA LYS A 7 -30.92 -15.87 -18.31
C LYS A 7 -31.75 -14.59 -18.44
N SER A 8 -32.08 -13.90 -17.35
CA SER A 8 -32.87 -12.65 -17.41
C SER A 8 -32.18 -11.55 -18.21
N ARG A 9 -30.85 -11.57 -18.29
CA ARG A 9 -30.03 -10.56 -19.00
C ARG A 9 -30.06 -10.69 -20.52
N LEU A 10 -30.54 -11.83 -21.04
CA LEU A 10 -30.64 -12.07 -22.48
C LEU A 10 -31.56 -11.11 -23.21
N LYS A 11 -32.43 -10.42 -22.48
CA LYS A 11 -33.33 -9.40 -23.03
C LYS A 11 -32.63 -8.05 -23.24
N VAL A 12 -31.48 -7.81 -22.59
CA VAL A 12 -30.81 -6.50 -22.56
C VAL A 12 -29.41 -6.52 -23.19
N ILE A 13 -28.75 -7.68 -23.23
CA ILE A 13 -27.41 -7.84 -23.83
C ILE A 13 -27.50 -8.40 -25.24
N ASP A 14 -26.70 -7.84 -26.13
CA ASP A 14 -26.55 -8.33 -27.51
C ASP A 14 -25.52 -9.46 -27.54
N ARG A 15 -25.93 -10.72 -27.76
CA ARG A 15 -25.00 -11.86 -27.77
C ARG A 15 -23.97 -11.81 -28.89
N ASP A 16 -24.24 -11.07 -29.95
CA ASP A 16 -23.36 -10.97 -31.11
C ASP A 16 -22.41 -9.77 -31.00
N PHE A 17 -22.36 -9.11 -29.83
CA PHE A 17 -21.38 -8.04 -29.61
C PHE A 17 -19.96 -8.59 -29.84
N LYS A 18 -19.19 -7.88 -30.65
CA LYS A 18 -17.80 -8.22 -30.90
C LYS A 18 -16.96 -7.75 -29.72
N VAL A 19 -16.16 -8.64 -29.16
CA VAL A 19 -15.15 -8.25 -28.16
C VAL A 19 -14.20 -7.27 -28.83
N LYS A 20 -14.16 -6.05 -28.28
CA LYS A 20 -13.34 -4.97 -28.83
C LYS A 20 -11.94 -5.12 -28.28
N ASN A 21 -10.94 -4.91 -29.15
CA ASN A 21 -9.56 -4.84 -28.69
C ASN A 21 -9.38 -3.65 -27.76
N LYS A 22 -8.71 -3.91 -26.63
CA LYS A 22 -8.26 -2.87 -25.71
C LYS A 22 -7.23 -1.98 -26.42
N ILE A 23 -7.49 -0.68 -26.45
CA ILE A 23 -6.57 0.32 -27.04
C ILE A 23 -5.68 0.94 -25.97
N GLU A 24 -6.14 0.96 -24.71
CA GLU A 24 -5.47 1.61 -23.59
C GLU A 24 -4.55 0.63 -22.84
N ALA A 25 -3.40 1.12 -22.38
CA ALA A 25 -2.50 0.37 -21.51
C ALA A 25 -2.24 1.22 -20.27
N GLU A 26 -2.25 0.62 -19.09
CA GLU A 26 -2.15 1.35 -17.81
C GLU A 26 -0.75 1.26 -17.18
N GLY A 27 -0.27 2.40 -16.66
CA GLY A 27 0.99 2.55 -15.94
C GLY A 27 0.85 2.21 -14.45
N GLY A 28 1.84 2.59 -13.64
CA GLY A 28 1.76 2.44 -12.18
C GLY A 28 0.87 3.52 -11.56
N CYS A 29 -0.43 3.25 -11.46
CA CYS A 29 -1.42 4.13 -10.83
C CYS A 29 -1.17 4.29 -9.32
N GLY A 30 -1.61 5.40 -8.74
CA GLY A 30 -1.61 5.61 -7.29
C GLY A 30 -2.96 5.22 -6.71
N VAL A 31 -2.99 4.22 -5.80
CA VAL A 31 -4.22 3.78 -5.13
C VAL A 31 -4.10 3.85 -3.60
N ILE A 32 -5.21 4.21 -2.95
CA ILE A 32 -5.34 4.30 -1.49
C ILE A 32 -6.73 3.84 -1.06
N GLY A 33 -6.79 3.16 0.08
CA GLY A 33 -8.01 2.75 0.76
C GLY A 33 -7.88 2.96 2.27
N LEU A 34 -8.96 3.42 2.90
CA LEU A 34 -9.07 3.69 4.33
C LEU A 34 -10.39 3.11 4.84
N ALA A 35 -10.33 2.32 5.91
CA ALA A 35 -11.49 1.83 6.65
C ALA A 35 -11.34 2.21 8.12
N SER A 36 -12.43 2.65 8.75
CA SER A 36 -12.43 3.13 10.12
C SER A 36 -13.63 2.65 10.92
N SER A 37 -13.42 2.43 12.23
CA SER A 37 -14.50 2.22 13.19
C SER A 37 -15.39 3.46 13.39
N GLU A 38 -14.95 4.64 12.97
CA GLU A 38 -15.72 5.88 12.98
C GLU A 38 -15.91 6.41 11.55
N GLN A 39 -16.87 7.31 11.38
CA GLN A 39 -16.98 8.05 10.13
C GLN A 39 -15.91 9.14 10.08
N LEU A 40 -15.04 9.09 9.06
CA LEU A 40 -13.97 10.04 8.83
C LEU A 40 -14.26 10.93 7.64
N GLU A 41 -13.85 12.18 7.76
CA GLU A 41 -13.95 13.23 6.74
C GLU A 41 -13.06 12.95 5.51
N GLY A 42 -13.55 13.28 4.31
CA GLY A 42 -12.82 13.06 3.05
C GLY A 42 -11.50 13.82 2.96
N ARG A 43 -11.34 14.93 3.69
CA ARG A 43 -10.09 15.72 3.74
C ARG A 43 -8.86 14.90 4.15
N TYR A 44 -9.01 13.84 4.96
CA TYR A 44 -7.86 13.02 5.37
C TYR A 44 -7.24 12.22 4.22
N LEU A 45 -7.93 12.04 3.10
CA LEU A 45 -7.34 11.44 1.89
C LEU A 45 -6.53 12.43 1.07
N TYR A 46 -6.73 13.74 1.27
CA TYR A 46 -6.19 14.78 0.38
C TYR A 46 -4.67 14.72 0.27
N GLN A 47 -3.98 14.71 1.41
CA GLN A 47 -2.53 14.77 1.44
C GLN A 47 -1.88 13.47 0.96
N ALA A 48 -2.54 12.32 1.16
CA ALA A 48 -2.11 11.03 0.63
C ALA A 48 -2.24 10.98 -0.90
N LEU A 49 -3.37 11.44 -1.44
CA LEU A 49 -3.57 11.53 -2.89
C LEU A 49 -2.60 12.54 -3.50
N TYR A 50 -2.42 13.72 -2.91
CA TYR A 50 -1.49 14.71 -3.41
C TYR A 50 -0.06 14.17 -3.56
N GLN A 51 0.44 13.44 -2.55
CA GLN A 51 1.77 12.83 -2.58
C GLN A 51 1.90 11.68 -3.59
N MET A 52 0.80 11.13 -4.10
CA MET A 52 0.81 10.11 -5.15
C MET A 52 0.57 10.66 -6.56
N LYS A 53 0.57 12.00 -6.77
CA LYS A 53 0.38 12.58 -8.11
C LYS A 53 1.44 12.14 -9.13
N ASN A 54 2.65 11.83 -8.66
CA ASN A 54 3.73 11.23 -9.46
C ASN A 54 3.39 9.82 -10.00
N ARG A 55 2.35 9.16 -9.47
CA ARG A 55 1.79 7.90 -9.97
C ARG A 55 0.57 8.11 -10.87
N GLY A 56 0.27 9.34 -11.26
CA GLY A 56 -0.81 9.68 -12.18
C GLY A 56 -0.38 10.72 -13.21
N ASN A 57 -1.14 10.87 -14.28
CA ASN A 57 -0.88 11.89 -15.32
C ASN A 57 -2.07 12.84 -15.52
N ARG A 58 -2.93 12.98 -14.50
CA ARG A 58 -4.12 13.86 -14.47
C ARG A 58 -5.22 13.48 -15.46
N LYS A 59 -5.24 12.23 -15.94
CA LYS A 59 -6.16 11.77 -16.98
C LYS A 59 -7.37 11.00 -16.48
N GLY A 60 -7.50 10.83 -15.17
CA GLY A 60 -8.63 10.18 -14.54
C GLY A 60 -8.38 10.07 -13.04
N GLY A 61 -9.33 10.54 -12.25
CA GLY A 61 -9.26 10.48 -10.80
C GLY A 61 -10.65 10.27 -10.23
N GLY A 62 -10.72 9.62 -9.08
CA GLY A 62 -12.00 9.36 -8.44
C GLY A 62 -11.87 8.88 -7.01
N ILE A 63 -13.01 8.93 -6.34
CA ILE A 63 -13.22 8.57 -4.94
C ILE A 63 -14.47 7.71 -4.85
N ALA A 64 -14.45 6.69 -4.00
CA ALA A 64 -15.68 6.07 -3.49
C ALA A 64 -15.73 6.22 -1.97
N ALA A 65 -16.96 6.32 -1.46
CA ALA A 65 -17.24 6.42 -0.03
C ALA A 65 -18.37 5.45 0.34
N VAL A 66 -18.21 4.71 1.45
CA VAL A 66 -19.17 3.70 1.92
C VAL A 66 -19.39 3.86 3.43
N GLY A 67 -20.63 3.65 3.88
CA GLY A 67 -21.02 3.87 5.27
C GLY A 67 -21.14 5.36 5.57
N LEU A 68 -22.06 6.02 4.86
CA LEU A 68 -22.25 7.46 4.79
C LEU A 68 -23.01 8.00 6.00
N SER A 69 -22.91 9.31 6.26
CA SER A 69 -23.73 9.96 7.30
C SER A 69 -25.10 10.33 6.75
N ASN A 70 -26.17 9.90 7.41
CA ASN A 70 -27.53 10.31 7.03
C ASN A 70 -27.75 11.82 7.24
N ILE A 71 -27.13 12.39 8.28
CA ILE A 71 -27.24 13.82 8.63
C ILE A 71 -26.69 14.68 7.49
N GLN A 72 -25.49 14.36 6.99
CA GLN A 72 -24.86 15.13 5.91
C GLN A 72 -25.58 14.98 4.56
N LEU A 73 -26.32 13.88 4.39
CA LEU A 73 -27.09 13.62 3.17
C LEU A 73 -28.49 14.24 3.22
N GLY A 74 -28.94 14.74 4.37
CA GLY A 74 -30.27 15.33 4.55
C GLY A 74 -31.41 14.30 4.63
N VAL A 75 -31.11 13.03 4.91
CA VAL A 75 -32.08 11.92 4.89
C VAL A 75 -32.21 11.20 6.23
N SER A 76 -33.29 10.45 6.42
CA SER A 76 -33.47 9.60 7.61
C SER A 76 -32.52 8.39 7.57
N LYS A 77 -32.23 7.80 8.73
CA LYS A 77 -31.44 6.56 8.81
C LYS A 77 -32.11 5.40 8.08
N GLU A 78 -33.43 5.31 8.18
CA GLU A 78 -34.24 4.31 7.48
C GLU A 78 -34.09 4.45 5.97
N MET A 79 -34.20 5.68 5.44
CA MET A 79 -34.02 5.93 4.02
C MET A 79 -32.62 5.55 3.54
N LEU A 80 -31.56 5.89 4.30
CA LEU A 80 -30.19 5.55 3.95
C LEU A 80 -29.92 4.04 3.94
N ASN A 81 -30.60 3.29 4.82
CA ASN A 81 -30.44 1.83 4.92
C ASN A 81 -31.26 1.09 3.86
N ASP A 82 -32.47 1.57 3.55
CA ASP A 82 -33.41 0.84 2.72
C ASP A 82 -33.33 1.21 1.24
N CYS A 83 -33.02 2.47 0.91
CA CYS A 83 -32.99 2.95 -0.47
C CYS A 83 -31.63 2.69 -1.13
N TYR A 84 -31.65 2.47 -2.44
CA TYR A 84 -30.46 2.56 -3.25
C TYR A 84 -30.14 4.04 -3.49
N ILE A 85 -28.86 4.39 -3.38
CA ILE A 85 -28.33 5.67 -3.85
C ILE A 85 -27.93 5.46 -5.31
N PHE A 86 -28.69 6.08 -6.21
CA PHE A 86 -28.44 6.05 -7.64
C PHE A 86 -27.91 7.41 -8.08
N GLN A 87 -26.70 7.44 -8.63
CA GLN A 87 -26.07 8.67 -9.10
C GLN A 87 -26.02 8.69 -10.62
N LEU A 88 -26.73 9.63 -11.22
CA LEU A 88 -26.73 9.88 -12.66
C LEU A 88 -25.75 11.02 -12.98
N ALA A 89 -24.74 10.73 -13.80
CA ALA A 89 -23.82 11.72 -14.33
C ALA A 89 -24.31 12.21 -15.68
N ILE A 90 -24.69 13.47 -15.76
CA ILE A 90 -25.15 14.16 -16.95
C ILE A 90 -23.97 14.92 -17.57
N LEU A 91 -23.64 14.56 -18.82
CA LEU A 91 -22.59 15.21 -19.62
C LEU A 91 -23.19 16.26 -20.56
N ASN A 92 -24.45 16.07 -20.94
CA ASN A 92 -25.24 17.01 -21.72
C ASN A 92 -26.63 17.17 -21.08
N GLU A 93 -26.86 18.34 -20.47
CA GLU A 93 -28.11 18.63 -19.73
C GLU A 93 -29.37 18.56 -20.59
N ASN A 94 -29.27 18.68 -21.91
CA ASN A 94 -30.43 18.60 -22.82
C ASN A 94 -31.13 17.23 -22.80
N TYR A 95 -30.44 16.17 -22.37
CA TYR A 95 -31.00 14.82 -22.31
C TYR A 95 -31.53 14.44 -20.93
N LYS A 96 -31.35 15.30 -19.91
CA LYS A 96 -31.68 14.95 -18.52
C LYS A 96 -33.15 14.53 -18.37
N ASP A 97 -34.08 15.36 -18.82
CA ASP A 97 -35.51 15.13 -18.60
C ASP A 97 -36.02 13.91 -19.38
N GLU A 98 -35.43 13.64 -20.55
CA GLU A 98 -35.67 12.41 -21.32
C GLU A 98 -35.22 11.17 -20.51
N ILE A 99 -34.00 11.20 -19.98
CA ILE A 99 -33.44 10.09 -19.19
C ILE A 99 -34.24 9.85 -17.91
N GLU A 100 -34.60 10.92 -17.19
CA GLU A 100 -35.39 10.83 -15.97
C GLU A 100 -36.79 10.26 -16.23
N LYS A 101 -37.42 10.63 -17.34
CA LYS A 101 -38.72 10.09 -17.71
C LYS A 101 -38.63 8.62 -18.11
N GLU A 102 -37.65 8.27 -18.93
CA GLU A 102 -37.52 6.92 -19.50
C GLU A 102 -37.02 5.89 -18.48
N TYR A 103 -36.13 6.27 -17.56
CA TYR A 103 -35.52 5.33 -16.63
C TYR A 103 -35.92 5.61 -15.18
N ILE A 104 -35.76 6.84 -14.70
CA ILE A 104 -35.94 7.11 -13.27
C ILE A 104 -37.41 6.96 -12.86
N SER A 105 -38.31 7.66 -13.54
CA SER A 105 -39.75 7.67 -13.25
C SER A 105 -40.45 6.35 -13.62
N GLU A 106 -39.94 5.66 -14.65
CA GLU A 106 -40.50 4.41 -15.16
C GLU A 106 -40.21 3.23 -14.23
N PHE A 107 -39.00 3.15 -13.66
CA PHE A 107 -38.59 1.98 -12.87
C PHE A 107 -38.58 2.22 -11.36
N PHE A 108 -38.46 3.47 -10.91
CA PHE A 108 -38.20 3.76 -9.51
C PHE A 108 -39.27 4.63 -8.84
N GLU A 109 -39.47 4.37 -7.55
CA GLU A 109 -40.04 5.31 -6.61
C GLU A 109 -38.92 6.17 -6.04
N VAL A 110 -38.98 7.48 -6.29
CA VAL A 110 -37.99 8.44 -5.81
C VAL A 110 -38.45 9.01 -4.47
N TYR A 111 -37.71 8.70 -3.41
CA TYR A 111 -37.98 9.18 -2.05
C TYR A 111 -37.37 10.55 -1.80
N ASP A 112 -36.20 10.80 -2.38
CA ASP A 112 -35.53 12.09 -2.37
C ASP A 112 -34.58 12.20 -3.58
N SER A 113 -34.29 13.43 -4.02
CA SER A 113 -33.32 13.68 -5.08
C SER A 113 -32.77 15.10 -5.06
N TYR A 114 -31.50 15.24 -5.43
CA TYR A 114 -30.87 16.56 -5.57
C TYR A 114 -29.66 16.52 -6.51
N LYS A 115 -29.31 17.69 -7.05
CA LYS A 115 -28.07 17.92 -7.78
C LYS A 115 -26.93 18.12 -6.77
N ILE A 116 -25.80 17.46 -6.97
CA ILE A 116 -24.62 17.61 -6.11
C ILE A 116 -23.97 18.95 -6.40
N GLU A 117 -23.71 19.70 -5.33
CA GLU A 117 -22.95 20.94 -5.41
C GLU A 117 -21.49 20.69 -5.78
N HIS A 118 -20.92 21.60 -6.56
CA HIS A 118 -19.52 21.56 -6.91
C HIS A 118 -18.93 22.96 -7.07
N LEU A 119 -17.61 23.04 -7.12
CA LEU A 119 -16.87 24.25 -7.46
C LEU A 119 -16.85 24.47 -8.97
N ASP A 120 -16.39 25.64 -9.39
CA ASP A 120 -16.12 25.91 -10.80
C ASP A 120 -14.83 25.18 -11.24
N HIS A 121 -14.96 24.33 -12.27
CA HIS A 121 -13.86 23.55 -12.82
C HIS A 121 -12.68 24.41 -13.30
N GLN A 122 -12.94 25.63 -13.81
CA GLN A 122 -11.88 26.53 -14.28
C GLN A 122 -10.99 27.00 -13.13
N LYS A 123 -11.57 27.17 -11.92
CA LYS A 123 -10.82 27.56 -10.72
C LYS A 123 -9.87 26.47 -10.24
N LEU A 124 -10.12 25.21 -10.58
CA LEU A 124 -9.25 24.07 -10.31
C LEU A 124 -8.32 23.73 -11.49
N GLY A 125 -8.36 24.51 -12.58
CA GLY A 125 -7.56 24.29 -13.78
C GLY A 125 -7.86 22.95 -14.46
N LEU A 126 -9.11 22.47 -14.38
CA LEU A 126 -9.58 21.27 -15.08
C LEU A 126 -9.96 21.63 -16.51
N GLU A 127 -9.30 21.01 -17.49
CA GLU A 127 -9.55 21.26 -18.91
C GLU A 127 -10.88 20.65 -19.40
N VAL A 128 -11.26 19.52 -18.82
CA VAL A 128 -12.50 18.81 -19.16
C VAL A 128 -13.52 19.13 -18.08
N ARG A 129 -14.67 19.66 -18.47
CA ARG A 129 -15.80 19.92 -17.56
C ARG A 129 -16.24 18.60 -16.90
N PRO A 130 -16.18 18.47 -15.57
CA PRO A 130 -16.71 17.30 -14.88
C PRO A 130 -18.24 17.19 -15.06
N PRO A 131 -18.80 15.98 -14.99
CA PRO A 131 -20.24 15.78 -15.16
C PRO A 131 -21.04 16.41 -14.00
N GLU A 132 -22.25 16.83 -14.35
CA GLU A 132 -23.28 17.24 -13.40
C GLU A 132 -23.88 15.98 -12.77
N ILE A 133 -23.84 15.86 -11.44
CA ILE A 133 -24.29 14.64 -10.75
C ILE A 133 -25.64 14.89 -10.09
N TYR A 134 -26.62 14.08 -10.48
CA TYR A 134 -27.93 14.00 -9.82
C TYR A 134 -27.97 12.74 -8.97
N ARG A 135 -28.28 12.90 -7.68
CA ARG A 135 -28.38 11.81 -6.72
C ARG A 135 -29.86 11.55 -6.43
N TYR A 136 -30.26 10.29 -6.49
CA TYR A 136 -31.61 9.84 -6.18
C TYR A 136 -31.56 8.77 -5.08
N PHE A 137 -32.46 8.88 -4.10
CA PHE A 137 -32.75 7.83 -3.14
C PHE A 137 -33.97 7.08 -3.65
N ILE A 138 -33.75 5.84 -4.11
CA ILE A 138 -34.74 5.11 -4.88
C ILE A 138 -35.04 3.72 -4.32
N LYS A 139 -36.28 3.27 -4.53
CA LYS A 139 -36.66 1.85 -4.51
C LYS A 139 -37.25 1.47 -5.86
N ILE A 140 -37.19 0.20 -6.21
CA ILE A 140 -37.86 -0.29 -7.42
C ILE A 140 -39.37 -0.23 -7.20
N ARG A 141 -40.12 0.25 -8.20
CA ARG A 141 -41.58 0.22 -8.14
C ARG A 141 -42.08 -1.21 -8.02
N GLU A 142 -42.98 -1.45 -7.07
CA GLU A 142 -43.48 -2.79 -6.77
C GLU A 142 -44.14 -3.46 -7.99
N ASP A 143 -44.87 -2.69 -8.81
CA ASP A 143 -45.51 -3.20 -10.03
C ASP A 143 -44.49 -3.67 -11.08
N LYS A 144 -43.36 -2.96 -11.19
CA LYS A 144 -42.26 -3.29 -12.11
C LYS A 144 -41.46 -4.48 -11.62
N LEU A 145 -41.21 -4.56 -10.31
CA LEU A 145 -40.52 -5.69 -9.69
C LEU A 145 -41.32 -6.99 -9.86
N LYS A 146 -42.61 -7.00 -9.52
CA LYS A 146 -43.49 -8.17 -9.72
C LYS A 146 -43.58 -8.60 -11.18
N LYS A 147 -43.65 -7.63 -12.10
CA LYS A 147 -43.62 -7.90 -13.54
C LYS A 147 -42.29 -8.55 -13.96
N PHE A 148 -41.16 -8.02 -13.50
CA PHE A 148 -39.83 -8.55 -13.79
C PHE A 148 -39.64 -9.97 -13.26
N ILE A 149 -40.11 -10.25 -12.04
CA ILE A 149 -40.10 -11.59 -11.43
C ILE A 149 -40.85 -12.58 -12.32
N ARG A 150 -42.10 -12.27 -12.68
CA ARG A 150 -42.95 -13.16 -13.49
C ARG A 150 -42.40 -13.39 -14.89
N GLU A 151 -41.90 -12.34 -15.55
CA GLU A 151 -41.39 -12.44 -16.93
C GLU A 151 -40.05 -13.19 -17.04
N ASN A 152 -39.35 -13.40 -15.93
CA ASN A 152 -38.06 -14.08 -15.88
C ASN A 152 -38.07 -15.33 -14.99
N GLU A 153 -39.24 -15.76 -14.50
CA GLU A 153 -39.45 -16.97 -13.69
C GLU A 153 -38.60 -16.96 -12.39
N LEU A 154 -38.55 -15.82 -11.69
CA LEU A 154 -37.69 -15.58 -10.51
C LEU A 154 -38.42 -15.72 -9.16
N GLU A 155 -39.60 -16.33 -9.12
CA GLU A 155 -40.44 -16.43 -7.91
C GLU A 155 -39.78 -17.19 -6.74
N ASP A 156 -38.79 -18.03 -7.03
CA ASP A 156 -38.01 -18.82 -6.07
C ASP A 156 -36.73 -18.10 -5.59
N ILE A 157 -36.49 -16.86 -6.03
CA ILE A 157 -35.32 -16.07 -5.66
C ILE A 157 -35.72 -15.00 -4.64
N PRO A 158 -34.94 -14.79 -3.56
CA PRO A 158 -35.16 -13.70 -2.61
C PRO A 158 -35.32 -12.34 -3.31
N GLU A 159 -36.33 -11.58 -2.89
CA GLU A 159 -36.74 -10.33 -3.53
C GLU A 159 -35.59 -9.32 -3.61
N ASP A 160 -34.81 -9.18 -2.53
CA ASP A 160 -33.64 -8.30 -2.46
C ASP A 160 -32.57 -8.63 -3.53
N LYS A 161 -32.39 -9.91 -3.86
CA LYS A 161 -31.47 -10.31 -4.95
C LYS A 161 -32.03 -9.98 -6.32
N VAL A 162 -33.35 -10.10 -6.49
CA VAL A 162 -34.02 -9.71 -7.73
C VAL A 162 -33.96 -8.19 -7.90
N GLU A 163 -34.12 -7.42 -6.82
CA GLU A 163 -33.93 -5.96 -6.83
C GLU A 163 -32.52 -5.58 -7.25
N GLU A 164 -31.48 -6.17 -6.65
CA GLU A 164 -30.09 -5.88 -7.03
C GLU A 164 -29.80 -6.20 -8.50
N GLU A 165 -30.34 -7.32 -9.00
CA GLU A 165 -30.22 -7.69 -10.42
C GLU A 165 -30.93 -6.69 -11.34
N MET A 166 -32.13 -6.23 -10.96
CA MET A 166 -32.88 -5.26 -11.74
C MET A 166 -32.22 -3.88 -11.71
N ILE A 167 -31.64 -3.45 -10.58
CA ILE A 167 -30.79 -2.24 -10.49
C ILE A 167 -29.61 -2.37 -11.45
N TRP A 168 -28.92 -3.51 -11.47
CA TRP A 168 -27.80 -3.74 -12.38
C TRP A 168 -28.24 -3.64 -13.86
N GLN A 169 -29.35 -4.28 -14.24
CA GLN A 169 -29.85 -4.24 -15.62
C GLN A 169 -30.27 -2.83 -16.05
N ILE A 170 -30.94 -2.08 -15.17
CA ILE A 170 -31.33 -0.69 -15.44
C ILE A 170 -30.08 0.18 -15.65
N SER A 171 -29.09 0.05 -14.77
CA SER A 171 -27.82 0.77 -14.91
C SER A 171 -27.11 0.42 -16.22
N PHE A 172 -27.07 -0.86 -16.58
CA PHE A 172 -26.48 -1.33 -17.83
C PHE A 172 -27.22 -0.77 -19.06
N MET A 173 -28.56 -0.86 -19.10
CA MET A 173 -29.36 -0.35 -20.22
C MET A 173 -29.18 1.15 -20.42
N LEU A 174 -29.16 1.94 -19.34
CA LEU A 174 -28.94 3.37 -19.39
C LEU A 174 -27.55 3.68 -19.94
N ASN A 175 -26.50 3.03 -19.41
CA ASN A 175 -25.14 3.21 -19.88
C ASN A 175 -24.98 2.82 -21.36
N LYS A 176 -25.57 1.69 -21.77
CA LYS A 176 -25.51 1.22 -23.16
C LYS A 176 -26.15 2.23 -24.12
N LYS A 177 -27.28 2.82 -23.72
CA LYS A 177 -28.02 3.80 -24.53
C LYS A 177 -27.34 5.17 -24.59
N TYR A 178 -26.86 5.69 -23.44
CA TYR A 178 -26.43 7.10 -23.32
C TYR A 178 -24.92 7.32 -23.21
N TYR A 179 -24.12 6.26 -23.07
CA TYR A 179 -22.67 6.34 -22.90
C TYR A 179 -21.84 5.60 -23.96
N SER A 180 -22.47 4.93 -24.94
CA SER A 180 -21.76 4.06 -25.91
C SER A 180 -20.39 4.61 -26.36
N SER A 181 -19.35 3.79 -26.20
CA SER A 181 -17.93 4.17 -26.35
C SER A 181 -17.54 4.76 -27.72
N LEU A 182 -18.37 4.53 -28.75
CA LEU A 182 -18.19 5.03 -30.12
C LEU A 182 -19.23 6.10 -30.53
N GLY A 183 -20.17 6.45 -29.65
CA GLY A 183 -21.21 7.44 -29.88
C GLY A 183 -21.04 8.71 -29.03
N ASP A 184 -22.01 9.62 -29.13
CA ASP A 184 -22.06 10.81 -28.28
C ASP A 184 -22.28 10.40 -26.82
N LYS A 185 -21.39 10.83 -25.94
CA LYS A 185 -21.48 10.57 -24.50
C LYS A 185 -22.40 11.62 -23.88
N ARG A 186 -23.60 11.19 -23.49
CA ARG A 186 -24.67 12.08 -23.01
C ARG A 186 -24.85 11.98 -21.51
N ALA A 187 -24.86 10.76 -20.99
CA ALA A 187 -24.98 10.48 -19.57
C ALA A 187 -24.45 9.08 -19.23
N MET A 188 -24.22 8.83 -17.94
CA MET A 188 -23.90 7.50 -17.42
C MET A 188 -24.36 7.37 -15.98
N VAL A 189 -24.58 6.14 -15.52
CA VAL A 189 -24.69 5.82 -14.11
C VAL A 189 -23.30 5.89 -13.50
N MET A 190 -23.11 6.82 -12.56
CA MET A 190 -21.87 7.02 -11.84
C MET A 190 -21.68 5.96 -10.74
N SER A 191 -22.75 5.69 -9.99
CA SER A 191 -22.80 4.59 -9.02
C SER A 191 -24.24 4.18 -8.74
N SER A 192 -24.42 2.91 -8.38
CA SER A 192 -25.67 2.37 -7.88
C SER A 192 -25.38 1.39 -6.74
N GLY A 193 -25.92 1.65 -5.56
CA GLY A 193 -25.76 0.78 -4.40
C GLY A 193 -26.39 1.38 -3.15
N LYS A 194 -26.52 0.59 -2.08
CA LYS A 194 -27.00 1.07 -0.78
C LYS A 194 -25.83 1.66 0.01
N ASN A 195 -26.05 2.80 0.65
CA ASN A 195 -25.10 3.44 1.56
C ASN A 195 -23.66 3.61 1.00
N MET A 196 -23.56 3.89 -0.31
CA MET A 196 -22.29 4.15 -1.00
C MET A 196 -22.45 5.16 -2.13
N ILE A 197 -21.36 5.83 -2.50
CA ILE A 197 -21.28 6.73 -3.65
C ILE A 197 -19.93 6.60 -4.37
N VAL A 198 -19.91 6.95 -5.67
CA VAL A 198 -18.67 7.15 -6.44
C VAL A 198 -18.71 8.50 -7.13
N LEU A 199 -17.59 9.21 -7.12
CA LEU A 199 -17.41 10.46 -7.84
C LEU A 199 -16.07 10.41 -8.57
N LYS A 200 -16.08 10.79 -9.85
CA LYS A 200 -14.89 10.77 -10.70
C LYS A 200 -14.93 11.84 -11.79
N LEU A 201 -13.74 12.27 -12.20
CA LEU A 201 -13.52 13.28 -13.23
C LEU A 201 -12.23 13.01 -14.01
N VAL A 202 -12.00 13.78 -15.08
CA VAL A 202 -10.71 13.80 -15.78
C VAL A 202 -9.80 14.78 -15.05
N GLY A 203 -8.94 14.23 -14.20
CA GLY A 203 -8.08 14.97 -13.28
C GLY A 203 -7.44 14.01 -12.29
N TYR A 204 -7.13 14.50 -11.10
CA TYR A 204 -6.62 13.73 -9.97
C TYR A 204 -7.71 13.47 -8.92
N GLY A 205 -7.56 12.41 -8.12
CA GLY A 205 -8.45 12.07 -7.02
C GLY A 205 -8.58 13.15 -5.94
N ASP A 206 -7.53 13.91 -5.64
CA ASP A 206 -7.61 15.05 -4.70
C ASP A 206 -8.43 16.21 -5.26
N GLU A 207 -8.45 16.38 -6.58
CA GLU A 207 -9.29 17.38 -7.26
C GLU A 207 -10.77 16.98 -7.20
N VAL A 208 -11.11 15.68 -7.14
CA VAL A 208 -12.48 15.19 -6.92
C VAL A 208 -13.00 15.64 -5.55
N ILE A 209 -12.16 15.51 -4.52
CA ILE A 209 -12.50 15.94 -3.15
C ILE A 209 -12.84 17.42 -3.14
N LYS A 210 -11.99 18.25 -3.76
CA LYS A 210 -12.22 19.71 -3.82
C LYS A 210 -13.41 20.07 -4.70
N TYR A 211 -13.50 19.51 -5.91
CA TYR A 211 -14.54 19.85 -6.87
C TYR A 211 -15.93 19.54 -6.32
N TYR A 212 -16.15 18.34 -5.79
CA TYR A 212 -17.45 17.93 -5.23
C TYR A 212 -17.60 18.20 -3.73
N LYS A 213 -16.78 19.11 -3.16
CA LYS A 213 -16.84 19.57 -1.77
C LYS A 213 -16.90 18.43 -0.73
N LEU A 214 -16.04 17.43 -0.88
CA LEU A 214 -16.00 16.25 0.00
C LEU A 214 -15.11 16.43 1.24
N ASP A 215 -14.55 17.61 1.47
CA ASP A 215 -13.62 17.88 2.57
C ASP A 215 -14.18 17.43 3.94
N ASP A 216 -15.42 17.82 4.26
CA ASP A 216 -16.09 17.46 5.51
C ASP A 216 -17.14 16.35 5.34
N PHE A 217 -17.24 15.76 4.15
CA PHE A 217 -18.13 14.63 3.90
C PHE A 217 -17.58 13.40 4.62
N LYS A 218 -18.41 12.69 5.39
CA LYS A 218 -17.99 11.59 6.27
C LYS A 218 -18.40 10.23 5.73
N ALA A 219 -17.51 9.25 5.87
CA ALA A 219 -17.79 7.84 5.60
C ALA A 219 -16.88 6.91 6.43
N HIS A 220 -17.27 5.65 6.58
CA HIS A 220 -16.47 4.63 7.26
C HIS A 220 -15.36 4.06 6.37
N VAL A 221 -15.64 3.91 5.07
CA VAL A 221 -14.68 3.39 4.10
C VAL A 221 -14.54 4.36 2.95
N TRP A 222 -13.29 4.60 2.56
CA TRP A 222 -12.89 5.43 1.43
C TRP A 222 -11.92 4.68 0.54
N ILE A 223 -12.05 4.86 -0.78
CA ILE A 223 -10.99 4.52 -1.73
C ILE A 223 -10.75 5.69 -2.66
N GLY A 224 -9.49 5.91 -3.03
CA GLY A 224 -9.07 6.96 -3.96
C GLY A 224 -8.05 6.48 -4.97
N HIS A 225 -8.04 7.11 -6.14
CA HIS A 225 -7.23 6.66 -7.26
C HIS A 225 -6.79 7.80 -8.18
N HIS A 226 -5.54 7.72 -8.66
CA HIS A 226 -5.01 8.47 -9.79
C HIS A 226 -4.67 7.54 -10.95
N ARG A 227 -5.27 7.77 -12.12
CA ARG A 227 -5.06 6.96 -13.32
C ARG A 227 -3.79 7.43 -14.05
N TYR A 228 -3.02 6.47 -14.57
CA TYR A 228 -1.92 6.70 -15.50
C TYR A 228 -2.08 5.86 -16.78
N PRO A 229 -2.92 6.26 -17.73
CA PRO A 229 -3.00 5.63 -19.04
C PRO A 229 -1.78 6.01 -19.91
N THR A 230 -1.11 5.01 -20.47
CA THR A 230 0.09 5.13 -21.34
C THR A 230 -0.26 5.13 -22.84
N LYS A 231 -1.46 4.66 -23.20
CA LYS A 231 -2.03 4.68 -24.56
C LYS A 231 -3.53 4.98 -24.49
N GLY A 232 -4.09 5.64 -25.51
CA GLY A 232 -5.52 6.00 -25.59
C GLY A 232 -5.77 7.51 -25.69
N LYS A 233 -6.75 7.92 -26.52
CA LYS A 233 -7.18 9.32 -26.68
C LYS A 233 -8.42 9.68 -25.86
N VAL A 234 -8.96 8.76 -25.06
CA VAL A 234 -10.28 8.94 -24.44
C VAL A 234 -10.15 9.52 -23.03
N TRP A 235 -9.90 10.82 -22.95
CA TRP A 235 -9.97 11.58 -21.70
C TRP A 235 -11.43 11.92 -21.37
N HIS A 236 -12.18 10.93 -20.87
CA HIS A 236 -13.58 11.12 -20.50
C HIS A 236 -13.86 10.62 -19.07
N PRO A 237 -14.69 11.33 -18.26
CA PRO A 237 -14.98 10.96 -16.87
C PRO A 237 -15.39 9.50 -16.64
N GLY A 238 -16.12 8.88 -17.57
CA GLY A 238 -16.53 7.48 -17.42
C GLY A 238 -15.40 6.46 -17.51
N GLY A 239 -14.26 6.79 -18.14
CA GLY A 239 -13.05 5.97 -18.15
C GLY A 239 -12.16 6.16 -16.92
N ALA A 240 -12.49 7.09 -16.02
CA ALA A 240 -11.81 7.23 -14.74
C ALA A 240 -12.29 6.16 -13.74
N HIS A 241 -11.45 5.84 -12.75
CA HIS A 241 -11.75 4.89 -11.68
C HIS A 241 -12.15 5.67 -10.42
N PRO A 242 -12.94 5.12 -9.49
CA PRO A 242 -13.41 3.72 -9.38
C PRO A 242 -14.48 3.27 -10.40
N PHE A 243 -14.67 1.96 -10.51
CA PHE A 243 -15.84 1.32 -11.16
C PHE A 243 -16.71 0.58 -10.14
N VAL A 244 -17.99 0.38 -10.46
CA VAL A 244 -19.00 -0.15 -9.53
C VAL A 244 -19.59 -1.48 -10.03
N GLY A 245 -19.58 -2.47 -9.15
CA GLY A 245 -20.50 -3.62 -9.16
C GLY A 245 -21.50 -3.39 -8.03
N VAL A 246 -22.73 -3.89 -8.07
CA VAL A 246 -23.76 -3.44 -7.12
C VAL A 246 -23.26 -3.54 -5.66
N ASN A 247 -23.35 -2.42 -4.92
CA ASN A 247 -22.85 -2.26 -3.55
C ASN A 247 -21.30 -2.31 -3.35
N HIS A 248 -20.51 -2.38 -4.42
CA HIS A 248 -19.04 -2.46 -4.37
C HIS A 248 -18.37 -1.51 -5.38
N ALA A 249 -17.36 -0.77 -4.95
CA ALA A 249 -16.52 0.04 -5.81
C ALA A 249 -15.08 -0.49 -5.81
N LEU A 250 -14.44 -0.56 -6.98
CA LEU A 250 -13.09 -1.09 -7.15
C LEU A 250 -12.19 -0.08 -7.85
N VAL A 251 -10.98 0.06 -7.31
CA VAL A 251 -9.84 0.70 -7.98
C VAL A 251 -8.75 -0.34 -8.24
N HIS A 252 -8.00 -0.08 -9.30
CA HIS A 252 -7.00 -0.98 -9.85
C HIS A 252 -5.71 -0.21 -10.10
N ASN A 253 -4.59 -0.74 -9.63
CA ASN A 253 -3.27 -0.34 -10.09
C ASN A 253 -2.69 -1.47 -10.90
N GLY A 254 -2.70 -1.37 -12.23
CA GLY A 254 -2.31 -2.50 -13.05
C GLY A 254 -2.69 -2.43 -14.52
N ASP A 255 -2.34 -3.47 -15.26
CA ASP A 255 -2.70 -3.69 -16.66
C ASP A 255 -2.85 -5.20 -16.89
N PHE A 256 -4.03 -5.67 -17.33
CA PHE A 256 -4.27 -7.10 -17.56
C PHE A 256 -3.63 -7.58 -18.85
N SER A 257 -2.84 -8.65 -18.76
CA SER A 257 -2.28 -9.36 -19.94
C SER A 257 -3.37 -10.15 -20.68
N ASN A 258 -4.42 -10.58 -19.96
CA ASN A 258 -5.47 -11.48 -20.45
C ASN A 258 -6.86 -10.82 -20.52
N TYR A 259 -6.94 -9.50 -20.75
CA TYR A 259 -8.20 -8.76 -20.88
C TYR A 259 -9.25 -9.45 -21.77
N HIS A 260 -8.88 -9.81 -23.00
CA HIS A 260 -9.82 -10.38 -23.97
C HIS A 260 -10.41 -11.73 -23.51
N PRO A 261 -9.61 -12.70 -23.03
CA PRO A 261 -10.13 -13.91 -22.38
C PRO A 261 -11.16 -13.64 -21.28
N ILE A 262 -10.94 -12.66 -20.41
CA ILE A 262 -11.88 -12.33 -19.33
C ILE A 262 -13.19 -11.77 -19.90
N VAL A 263 -13.12 -10.93 -20.96
CA VAL A 263 -14.33 -10.41 -21.62
C VAL A 263 -15.14 -11.53 -22.27
N GLU A 264 -14.50 -12.50 -22.92
CA GLU A 264 -15.20 -13.68 -23.48
C GLU A 264 -15.86 -14.51 -22.37
N TYR A 265 -15.15 -14.73 -21.25
CA TYR A 265 -15.71 -15.41 -20.09
C TYR A 265 -16.96 -14.72 -19.53
N LEU A 266 -16.93 -13.38 -19.44
CA LEU A 266 -18.05 -12.54 -19.02
C LEU A 266 -19.20 -12.60 -20.05
N LYS A 267 -18.88 -12.57 -21.34
CA LYS A 267 -19.86 -12.66 -22.44
C LYS A 267 -20.67 -13.95 -22.37
N GLU A 268 -20.02 -15.09 -22.14
CA GLU A 268 -20.69 -16.39 -21.94
C GLU A 268 -21.71 -16.36 -20.78
N ARG A 269 -21.49 -15.46 -19.82
CA ARG A 269 -22.34 -15.25 -18.63
C ARG A 269 -23.22 -14.02 -18.77
N ASN A 270 -23.47 -13.56 -20.00
CA ASN A 270 -24.32 -12.41 -20.29
C ASN A 270 -23.88 -11.18 -19.48
N TYR A 271 -22.61 -10.80 -19.61
CA TYR A 271 -22.06 -9.49 -19.24
C TYR A 271 -21.44 -8.86 -20.50
N GLU A 272 -21.63 -7.55 -20.66
CA GLU A 272 -21.05 -6.76 -21.75
C GLU A 272 -20.33 -5.54 -21.16
N PRO A 273 -18.98 -5.50 -21.17
CA PRO A 273 -18.23 -4.32 -20.76
C PRO A 273 -18.45 -3.15 -21.73
N LEU A 274 -18.73 -1.96 -21.20
CA LEU A 274 -19.11 -0.76 -21.97
C LEU A 274 -18.00 0.31 -22.01
N PHE A 275 -17.18 0.39 -20.96
CA PHE A 275 -16.16 1.41 -20.76
C PHE A 275 -14.76 0.98 -21.22
N LEU A 276 -14.57 -0.32 -21.48
CA LEU A 276 -13.36 -0.90 -22.10
C LEU A 276 -12.09 -0.71 -21.27
N THR A 277 -12.22 -0.80 -19.95
CA THR A 277 -11.09 -0.76 -19.00
C THR A 277 -10.95 -2.10 -18.29
N ASP A 278 -9.74 -2.41 -17.83
CA ASP A 278 -9.50 -3.60 -17.00
C ASP A 278 -10.28 -3.53 -15.70
N THR A 279 -10.39 -2.33 -15.13
CA THR A 279 -11.06 -2.10 -13.85
C THR A 279 -12.54 -2.35 -13.92
N GLU A 280 -13.20 -1.99 -15.04
CA GLU A 280 -14.59 -2.37 -15.29
C GLU A 280 -14.71 -3.90 -15.33
N VAL A 281 -13.88 -4.56 -16.13
CA VAL A 281 -13.91 -6.02 -16.27
C VAL A 281 -13.67 -6.71 -14.92
N ALA A 282 -12.72 -6.21 -14.13
CA ALA A 282 -12.40 -6.72 -12.80
C ALA A 282 -13.60 -6.67 -11.85
N ILE A 283 -14.29 -5.52 -11.79
CA ILE A 283 -15.45 -5.37 -10.90
C ILE A 283 -16.66 -6.17 -11.40
N LEU A 284 -16.81 -6.39 -12.72
CA LEU A 284 -17.85 -7.26 -13.26
C LEU A 284 -17.59 -8.74 -12.92
N VAL A 285 -16.34 -9.20 -12.96
CA VAL A 285 -15.98 -10.55 -12.46
C VAL A 285 -16.24 -10.64 -10.95
N PHE A 286 -15.84 -9.63 -10.17
CA PHE A 286 -16.12 -9.59 -8.74
C PHE A 286 -17.63 -9.65 -8.45
N ASP A 287 -18.44 -8.82 -9.11
CA ASP A 287 -19.91 -8.80 -8.97
C ASP A 287 -20.55 -10.15 -9.33
N LEU A 288 -20.10 -10.77 -10.44
CA LEU A 288 -20.55 -12.10 -10.84
C LEU A 288 -20.26 -13.13 -9.73
N LEU A 289 -19.02 -13.20 -9.25
CA LEU A 289 -18.62 -14.20 -8.26
C LEU A 289 -19.27 -13.95 -6.89
N TYR A 290 -19.38 -12.68 -6.49
CA TYR A 290 -19.92 -12.29 -5.19
C TYR A 290 -21.44 -12.36 -5.15
N ARG A 291 -22.13 -11.60 -6.01
CA ARG A 291 -23.59 -11.41 -5.93
C ARG A 291 -24.37 -12.51 -6.65
N VAL A 292 -23.88 -12.95 -7.81
CA VAL A 292 -24.63 -13.89 -8.66
C VAL A 292 -24.33 -15.34 -8.29
N TYR A 293 -23.06 -15.69 -8.09
CA TYR A 293 -22.63 -17.03 -7.70
C TYR A 293 -22.55 -17.24 -6.18
N GLU A 294 -22.57 -16.17 -5.39
CA GLU A 294 -22.54 -16.22 -3.92
C GLU A 294 -21.33 -16.98 -3.36
N TYR A 295 -20.16 -16.78 -3.98
CA TYR A 295 -18.94 -17.37 -3.46
C TYR A 295 -18.60 -16.74 -2.11
N PRO A 296 -18.26 -17.55 -1.09
CA PRO A 296 -17.55 -17.05 0.07
C PRO A 296 -16.32 -16.26 -0.37
N LEU A 297 -16.01 -15.17 0.34
CA LEU A 297 -14.96 -14.24 -0.09
C LEU A 297 -13.60 -14.93 -0.27
N GLU A 298 -13.27 -15.94 0.52
CA GLU A 298 -12.08 -16.78 0.33
C GLU A 298 -12.02 -17.39 -1.09
N TYR A 299 -13.13 -17.96 -1.55
CA TYR A 299 -13.21 -18.67 -2.84
C TYR A 299 -13.30 -17.70 -4.01
N LEU A 300 -13.93 -16.55 -3.81
CA LEU A 300 -13.87 -15.44 -4.76
C LEU A 300 -12.42 -14.99 -4.94
N ILE A 301 -11.69 -14.75 -3.84
CA ILE A 301 -10.29 -14.33 -3.89
C ILE A 301 -9.45 -15.44 -4.54
N GLU A 302 -9.72 -16.72 -4.28
CA GLU A 302 -9.04 -17.83 -4.98
C GLU A 302 -9.31 -17.84 -6.49
N ALA A 303 -10.51 -17.47 -6.94
CA ALA A 303 -10.82 -17.36 -8.35
C ALA A 303 -10.12 -16.17 -9.05
N LEU A 304 -9.82 -15.08 -8.31
CA LEU A 304 -9.13 -13.90 -8.84
C LEU A 304 -7.60 -13.97 -8.70
N ALA A 305 -7.12 -14.45 -7.56
CA ALA A 305 -5.71 -14.61 -7.22
C ALA A 305 -5.48 -16.05 -6.73
N PRO A 306 -5.30 -17.00 -7.67
CA PRO A 306 -5.19 -18.41 -7.34
C PRO A 306 -3.92 -18.71 -6.55
N THR A 307 -4.04 -19.68 -5.65
CA THR A 307 -2.89 -20.23 -4.91
C THR A 307 -2.19 -21.25 -5.80
N LEU A 308 -0.97 -20.94 -6.28
CA LEU A 308 -0.27 -21.72 -7.29
C LEU A 308 0.91 -22.53 -6.71
N GLU A 309 1.38 -23.49 -7.50
CA GLU A 309 2.65 -24.21 -7.30
C GLU A 309 2.87 -24.71 -5.86
N ARG A 310 4.03 -24.38 -5.25
CA ARG A 310 4.41 -24.81 -3.90
C ARG A 310 3.37 -24.41 -2.85
N ASP A 311 2.83 -23.19 -2.92
CA ASP A 311 1.81 -22.73 -1.97
C ASP A 311 0.56 -23.60 -2.01
N PHE A 312 0.12 -24.00 -3.21
CA PHE A 312 -1.02 -24.89 -3.34
C PHE A 312 -0.79 -26.21 -2.58
N TYR A 313 0.39 -26.81 -2.69
CA TYR A 313 0.71 -28.08 -2.02
C TYR A 313 0.89 -27.97 -0.51
N LYS A 314 1.20 -26.78 0.01
CA LYS A 314 1.25 -26.50 1.45
C LYS A 314 -0.14 -26.36 2.09
N LEU A 315 -1.20 -26.16 1.29
CA LEU A 315 -2.56 -26.09 1.81
C LEU A 315 -3.07 -27.47 2.32
N PRO A 316 -3.96 -27.47 3.33
CA PRO A 316 -4.68 -28.67 3.76
C PRO A 316 -5.36 -29.38 2.58
N LEU A 317 -5.40 -30.72 2.62
CA LEU A 317 -5.97 -31.55 1.54
C LEU A 317 -7.39 -31.16 1.14
N GLU A 318 -8.25 -30.82 2.10
CA GLU A 318 -9.63 -30.43 1.83
C GLU A 318 -9.72 -29.09 1.07
N LYS A 319 -8.90 -28.10 1.42
CA LYS A 319 -8.80 -26.84 0.68
C LYS A 319 -8.30 -27.08 -0.75
N ARG A 320 -7.29 -27.93 -0.93
CA ARG A 320 -6.75 -28.27 -2.25
C ARG A 320 -7.81 -28.83 -3.20
N LYS A 321 -8.72 -29.69 -2.72
CA LYS A 321 -9.80 -30.25 -3.55
C LYS A 321 -10.69 -29.12 -4.10
N ILE A 322 -11.15 -28.23 -3.22
CA ILE A 322 -12.06 -27.14 -3.58
C ILE A 322 -11.35 -26.13 -4.49
N TYR A 323 -10.12 -25.73 -4.14
CA TYR A 323 -9.35 -24.75 -4.91
C TYR A 323 -9.04 -25.27 -6.30
N ARG A 324 -8.80 -26.58 -6.48
CA ARG A 324 -8.59 -27.16 -7.80
C ARG A 324 -9.81 -27.01 -8.71
N GLU A 325 -11.01 -27.22 -8.18
CA GLU A 325 -12.25 -26.99 -8.94
C GLU A 325 -12.41 -25.51 -9.30
N ILE A 326 -12.21 -24.61 -8.33
CA ILE A 326 -12.27 -23.16 -8.55
C ILE A 326 -11.28 -22.74 -9.65
N GLN A 327 -10.03 -23.16 -9.54
CA GLN A 327 -8.97 -22.86 -10.51
C GLN A 327 -9.34 -23.40 -11.89
N ALA A 328 -9.82 -24.65 -12.00
CA ALA A 328 -10.22 -25.23 -13.27
C ALA A 328 -11.36 -24.46 -13.96
N LEU A 329 -12.29 -23.91 -13.18
CA LEU A 329 -13.43 -23.13 -13.68
C LEU A 329 -13.08 -21.68 -14.02
N HIS A 330 -12.18 -21.06 -13.27
CA HIS A 330 -11.98 -19.60 -13.28
C HIS A 330 -10.61 -19.14 -13.77
N MET A 331 -9.67 -20.04 -14.12
CA MET A 331 -8.34 -19.66 -14.60
C MET A 331 -8.40 -18.67 -15.77
N THR A 332 -9.33 -18.85 -16.70
CA THR A 332 -9.53 -17.94 -17.85
C THR A 332 -9.98 -16.53 -17.43
N SER A 333 -10.76 -16.43 -16.34
CA SER A 333 -11.26 -15.16 -15.80
C SER A 333 -10.39 -14.56 -14.70
N SER A 334 -9.40 -15.31 -14.20
CA SER A 334 -8.44 -14.86 -13.22
C SER A 334 -7.57 -13.77 -13.86
N PRO A 335 -7.50 -12.55 -13.31
CA PRO A 335 -6.64 -11.52 -13.86
C PRO A 335 -5.16 -11.94 -13.87
N ASP A 336 -4.51 -11.77 -15.02
CA ASP A 336 -3.08 -12.02 -15.22
C ASP A 336 -2.36 -10.72 -15.63
N GLY A 337 -1.03 -10.69 -15.48
CA GLY A 337 -0.23 -9.48 -15.60
C GLY A 337 -0.20 -8.67 -14.30
N PRO A 338 0.32 -7.44 -14.34
CA PRO A 338 0.53 -6.66 -13.13
C PRO A 338 -0.75 -6.02 -12.62
N TRP A 339 -1.23 -6.37 -11.42
CA TRP A 339 -2.43 -5.76 -10.85
C TRP A 339 -2.47 -5.73 -9.31
N PHE A 340 -3.16 -4.74 -8.77
CA PHE A 340 -3.50 -4.65 -7.35
C PHE A 340 -4.89 -4.04 -7.22
N PHE A 341 -5.79 -4.71 -6.49
CA PHE A 341 -7.16 -4.23 -6.28
C PHE A 341 -7.35 -3.67 -4.86
N ILE A 342 -8.05 -2.55 -4.77
CA ILE A 342 -8.66 -2.06 -3.53
C ILE A 342 -10.16 -1.92 -3.78
N ILE A 343 -10.96 -2.57 -2.94
CA ILE A 343 -12.42 -2.64 -3.09
C ILE A 343 -13.07 -2.09 -1.82
N ALA A 344 -13.95 -1.10 -1.98
CA ALA A 344 -14.84 -0.63 -0.93
C ALA A 344 -16.21 -1.26 -1.13
N GLY A 345 -16.75 -1.93 -0.12
CA GLY A 345 -17.99 -2.68 -0.20
C GLY A 345 -18.95 -2.38 0.94
N HIS A 346 -20.24 -2.44 0.65
CA HIS A 346 -21.29 -2.56 1.64
C HIS A 346 -22.00 -3.89 1.44
N ASP A 347 -22.06 -4.70 2.49
CA ASP A 347 -22.94 -5.87 2.53
C ASP A 347 -24.13 -5.58 3.45
N PRO A 348 -25.32 -5.25 2.88
CA PRO A 348 -26.51 -4.98 3.67
C PRO A 348 -27.01 -6.19 4.46
N ARG A 349 -26.74 -7.41 3.98
CA ARG A 349 -27.21 -8.66 4.59
C ARG A 349 -26.39 -9.02 5.82
N LEU A 350 -25.08 -8.83 5.72
CA LEU A 350 -24.15 -9.02 6.84
C LEU A 350 -24.00 -7.79 7.73
N LYS A 351 -24.57 -6.65 7.31
CA LYS A 351 -24.47 -5.36 7.99
C LYS A 351 -23.02 -4.89 8.19
N GLN A 352 -22.26 -4.95 7.10
CA GLN A 352 -20.83 -4.69 7.12
C GLN A 352 -20.42 -3.65 6.07
N PHE A 353 -19.52 -2.75 6.47
CA PHE A 353 -18.69 -2.02 5.52
C PHE A 353 -17.33 -2.69 5.43
N GLN A 354 -16.81 -2.84 4.22
CA GLN A 354 -15.61 -3.62 3.94
C GLN A 354 -14.62 -2.81 3.10
N LEU A 355 -13.35 -2.95 3.43
CA LEU A 355 -12.23 -2.59 2.57
C LEU A 355 -11.39 -3.83 2.32
N ILE A 356 -11.29 -4.23 1.06
CA ILE A 356 -10.59 -5.45 0.64
C ILE A 356 -9.41 -5.04 -0.23
N GLY A 357 -8.20 -5.50 0.10
CA GLY A 357 -7.04 -5.42 -0.78
C GLY A 357 -6.65 -6.81 -1.29
N ILE A 358 -6.47 -6.96 -2.60
CA ILE A 358 -6.08 -8.24 -3.24
C ILE A 358 -4.86 -7.99 -4.13
N THR A 359 -3.80 -8.77 -3.90
CA THR A 359 -2.53 -8.66 -4.60
C THR A 359 -2.43 -9.68 -5.73
N ASP A 360 -1.79 -9.32 -6.85
CA ASP A 360 -1.50 -10.27 -7.92
C ASP A 360 -0.55 -11.39 -7.47
N THR A 361 -0.64 -12.53 -8.15
CA THR A 361 0.14 -13.74 -7.85
C THR A 361 1.63 -13.60 -8.17
N SER A 362 2.01 -12.62 -8.99
CA SER A 362 3.38 -12.38 -9.46
C SER A 362 4.07 -11.20 -8.77
N MET A 363 3.39 -10.55 -7.82
CA MET A 363 3.90 -9.40 -7.06
C MET A 363 4.43 -8.27 -7.95
N LEU A 364 3.71 -7.94 -9.03
CA LEU A 364 4.19 -6.98 -10.02
C LEU A 364 3.80 -5.53 -9.70
N ARG A 365 2.95 -5.31 -8.69
CA ARG A 365 2.54 -3.98 -8.25
C ARG A 365 2.83 -3.77 -6.76
N PRO A 366 3.35 -2.59 -6.39
CA PRO A 366 3.61 -2.30 -4.99
C PRO A 366 2.29 -2.11 -4.24
N GLN A 367 2.25 -2.67 -3.05
CA GLN A 367 1.17 -2.50 -2.09
C GLN A 367 1.77 -2.51 -0.67
N VAL A 368 1.11 -1.81 0.24
CA VAL A 368 1.39 -1.85 1.68
C VAL A 368 0.05 -1.88 2.42
N PHE A 369 -0.08 -2.78 3.38
CA PHE A 369 -1.19 -2.86 4.31
C PHE A 369 -0.78 -2.32 5.69
N SER A 370 -1.74 -1.79 6.45
CA SER A 370 -1.50 -1.31 7.81
C SER A 370 -2.72 -1.44 8.70
N TYR A 371 -2.48 -1.60 10.00
CA TYR A 371 -3.52 -1.69 11.02
C TYR A 371 -3.12 -0.92 12.28
N LEU A 372 -4.00 -0.01 12.73
CA LEU A 372 -3.90 0.74 13.98
C LEU A 372 -5.06 0.35 14.90
N ASP A 373 -4.75 -0.15 16.09
CA ASP A 373 -5.73 -0.55 17.10
C ASP A 373 -5.72 0.44 18.28
N SER A 374 -6.43 1.55 18.08
CA SER A 374 -6.56 2.65 19.05
C SER A 374 -8.03 2.94 19.37
N ASN A 375 -8.32 4.10 20.00
CA ASN A 375 -9.70 4.59 20.20
C ASN A 375 -10.49 4.66 18.88
N VAL A 376 -9.82 5.03 17.78
CA VAL A 376 -10.32 4.87 16.43
C VAL A 376 -9.48 3.78 15.76
N LYS A 377 -10.12 2.66 15.39
CA LYS A 377 -9.45 1.56 14.69
C LYS A 377 -9.39 1.87 13.21
N LEU A 378 -8.22 1.72 12.61
CA LEU A 378 -7.97 2.07 11.20
C LEU A 378 -7.30 0.95 10.45
N GLY A 379 -7.86 0.59 9.30
CA GLY A 379 -7.22 -0.21 8.27
C GLY A 379 -6.90 0.67 7.07
N ILE A 380 -5.64 0.73 6.66
CA ILE A 380 -5.24 1.53 5.50
C ILE A 380 -4.39 0.67 4.58
N VAL A 381 -4.69 0.73 3.29
CA VAL A 381 -3.96 0.02 2.24
C VAL A 381 -3.65 0.96 1.09
N ALA A 382 -2.41 0.94 0.59
CA ALA A 382 -1.95 1.88 -0.42
C ALA A 382 -0.89 1.29 -1.34
N SER A 383 -0.59 1.97 -2.46
CA SER A 383 0.59 1.65 -3.27
C SER A 383 1.91 1.96 -2.58
N GLU A 384 1.92 2.95 -1.67
CA GLU A 384 3.13 3.43 -1.00
C GLU A 384 2.87 3.67 0.49
N ARG A 385 3.87 3.40 1.33
CA ARG A 385 3.78 3.60 2.77
C ARG A 385 3.63 5.09 3.15
N GLN A 386 4.27 6.00 2.41
CA GLN A 386 4.13 7.44 2.67
C GLN A 386 2.67 7.90 2.58
N ALA A 387 1.88 7.31 1.68
CA ALA A 387 0.47 7.67 1.51
C ALA A 387 -0.36 7.26 2.74
N ILE A 388 -0.06 6.09 3.33
CA ILE A 388 -0.66 5.66 4.61
C ILE A 388 -0.29 6.64 5.72
N ASN A 389 1.00 6.96 5.83
CA ASN A 389 1.50 7.84 6.88
C ASN A 389 1.02 9.28 6.73
N ALA A 390 0.67 9.74 5.52
CA ALA A 390 0.01 11.01 5.30
C ALA A 390 -1.36 11.08 5.99
N ILE A 391 -2.19 10.04 5.82
CA ILE A 391 -3.52 9.95 6.47
C ILE A 391 -3.36 9.93 8.00
N LEU A 392 -2.45 9.09 8.51
CA LEU A 392 -2.21 8.97 9.94
C LEU A 392 -1.70 10.28 10.54
N ARG A 393 -0.84 11.01 9.83
CA ARG A 393 -0.35 12.31 10.26
C ARG A 393 -1.47 13.33 10.39
N ASP A 394 -2.32 13.46 9.38
CA ASP A 394 -3.44 14.41 9.42
C ASP A 394 -4.41 14.07 10.56
N LEU A 395 -4.73 12.78 10.76
CA LEU A 395 -5.58 12.33 11.88
C LEU A 395 -4.94 12.56 13.26
N TYR A 396 -3.62 12.39 13.37
CA TYR A 396 -2.88 12.65 14.59
C TYR A 396 -2.83 14.15 14.91
N GLU A 397 -2.59 14.99 13.91
CA GLU A 397 -2.60 16.45 14.03
C GLU A 397 -4.00 16.96 14.44
N ASP A 398 -5.07 16.33 13.95
CA ASP A 398 -6.47 16.55 14.36
C ASP A 398 -6.83 15.86 15.69
N THR A 399 -5.86 15.26 16.39
CA THR A 399 -6.02 14.57 17.70
C THR A 399 -7.02 13.40 17.71
N ARG A 400 -7.38 12.86 16.54
CA ARG A 400 -8.30 11.72 16.40
C ARG A 400 -7.66 10.40 16.82
N ILE A 401 -6.35 10.29 16.61
CA ILE A 401 -5.56 9.09 16.91
C ILE A 401 -4.30 9.43 17.73
N PRO A 402 -3.73 8.46 18.46
CA PRO A 402 -2.61 8.72 19.38
C PRO A 402 -1.21 8.65 18.76
N SER A 403 -1.08 8.23 17.50
CA SER A 403 0.22 7.90 16.88
C SER A 403 0.32 8.37 15.43
N LEU A 404 1.52 8.77 15.01
CA LEU A 404 1.87 9.06 13.60
C LEU A 404 2.04 7.80 12.76
N PHE A 405 2.15 6.64 13.41
CA PHE A 405 2.40 5.35 12.77
C PHE A 405 1.31 4.34 13.16
N ALA A 406 0.98 3.44 12.24
CA ALA A 406 0.19 2.25 12.53
C ALA A 406 0.97 1.30 13.45
N ASP A 407 0.25 0.42 14.13
CA ASP A 407 0.87 -0.60 14.99
C ASP A 407 1.54 -1.68 14.16
N LYS A 408 0.97 -1.99 12.99
CA LYS A 408 1.51 -2.97 12.05
C LYS A 408 1.50 -2.43 10.62
N TYR A 409 2.58 -2.72 9.90
CA TYR A 409 2.70 -2.57 8.45
C TYR A 409 3.16 -3.91 7.87
N TRP A 410 2.66 -4.27 6.70
CA TRP A 410 3.15 -5.45 5.99
C TRP A 410 2.89 -5.35 4.49
N VAL A 411 3.60 -6.21 3.77
CA VAL A 411 3.40 -6.50 2.36
C VAL A 411 3.08 -8.00 2.25
N ALA A 412 2.30 -8.41 1.27
CA ALA A 412 1.93 -9.81 1.09
C ALA A 412 2.01 -10.24 -0.37
N ARG A 413 2.16 -11.54 -0.59
CA ARG A 413 2.22 -12.19 -1.91
C ARG A 413 0.89 -12.80 -2.29
N GLY A 414 0.35 -12.42 -3.44
CA GLY A 414 -0.88 -13.00 -3.99
C GLY A 414 -0.80 -14.52 -4.07
N GLY A 415 -1.84 -15.22 -3.62
CA GLY A 415 -1.87 -16.69 -3.67
C GLY A 415 -0.91 -17.38 -2.70
N SER A 416 -0.37 -16.70 -1.68
CA SER A 416 0.43 -17.35 -0.65
C SER A 416 -0.41 -18.32 0.20
N HIS A 417 0.16 -19.46 0.60
CA HIS A 417 -0.48 -20.39 1.52
C HIS A 417 -0.60 -19.88 2.97
N THR A 418 0.10 -18.79 3.31
CA THR A 418 0.14 -18.24 4.68
C THR A 418 -1.00 -17.24 4.93
N ASP A 419 -1.25 -16.34 3.99
CA ASP A 419 -2.26 -15.29 4.10
C ASP A 419 -3.11 -15.07 2.84
N GLY A 420 -2.78 -15.73 1.73
CA GLY A 420 -3.46 -15.59 0.45
C GLY A 420 -3.16 -14.30 -0.31
N GLY A 421 -2.34 -13.39 0.24
CA GLY A 421 -2.05 -12.09 -0.36
C GLY A 421 -3.21 -11.11 -0.37
N ALA A 422 -4.22 -11.34 0.48
CA ALA A 422 -5.42 -10.52 0.55
C ALA A 422 -5.87 -10.28 1.99
N PHE A 423 -6.28 -9.04 2.27
CA PHE A 423 -6.72 -8.61 3.60
C PHE A 423 -8.03 -7.84 3.52
N ILE A 424 -8.88 -8.09 4.51
CA ILE A 424 -10.25 -7.61 4.59
C ILE A 424 -10.43 -6.88 5.92
N TYR A 425 -10.59 -5.57 5.85
CA TYR A 425 -10.99 -4.74 6.99
C TYR A 425 -12.51 -4.66 7.01
N VAL A 426 -13.12 -5.06 8.13
CA VAL A 426 -14.57 -5.15 8.28
C VAL A 426 -14.99 -4.28 9.45
N TYR A 427 -15.93 -3.36 9.21
CA TYR A 427 -16.72 -2.71 10.25
C TYR A 427 -18.13 -3.29 10.26
N ASP A 428 -18.45 -4.09 11.28
CA ASP A 428 -19.79 -4.58 11.56
C ASP A 428 -20.52 -3.50 12.38
N TYR A 429 -21.44 -2.79 11.71
CA TYR A 429 -22.13 -1.65 12.31
C TYR A 429 -23.30 -2.05 13.22
N GLU A 430 -23.67 -3.32 13.25
CA GLU A 430 -24.62 -3.86 14.24
C GLU A 430 -23.92 -4.21 15.55
N LYS A 431 -22.74 -4.83 15.46
CA LYS A 431 -21.92 -5.21 16.62
C LYS A 431 -20.98 -4.10 17.09
N ASN A 432 -20.90 -2.99 16.34
CA ASN A 432 -19.94 -1.92 16.51
C ASN A 432 -18.49 -2.44 16.65
N LYS A 433 -18.09 -3.31 15.71
CA LYS A 433 -16.83 -4.06 15.78
C LYS A 433 -16.03 -3.87 14.51
N PHE A 434 -14.77 -3.44 14.67
CA PHE A 434 -13.80 -3.33 13.57
C PHE A 434 -12.72 -4.41 13.70
N GLU A 435 -12.51 -5.19 12.64
CA GLU A 435 -11.52 -6.26 12.59
C GLU A 435 -10.86 -6.37 11.22
N CYS A 436 -9.66 -6.96 11.17
CA CYS A 436 -8.93 -7.26 9.95
C CYS A 436 -8.69 -8.77 9.84
N PHE A 437 -8.95 -9.35 8.67
CA PHE A 437 -8.76 -10.77 8.37
C PHE A 437 -7.89 -10.94 7.13
N ASN A 438 -7.17 -12.06 7.03
CA ASN A 438 -6.58 -12.51 5.77
C ASN A 438 -7.57 -13.33 4.92
N LYS A 439 -7.17 -13.79 3.73
CA LYS A 439 -7.99 -14.60 2.81
C LYS A 439 -8.65 -15.81 3.48
N PHE A 440 -7.97 -16.44 4.44
CA PHE A 440 -8.41 -17.66 5.12
C PHE A 440 -9.30 -17.40 6.34
N GLY A 441 -9.71 -16.14 6.57
CA GLY A 441 -10.52 -15.74 7.72
C GLY A 441 -9.73 -15.66 9.03
N ILE A 442 -8.39 -15.69 8.98
CA ILE A 442 -7.55 -15.56 10.17
C ILE A 442 -7.42 -14.08 10.53
N LYS A 443 -7.77 -13.74 11.77
CA LYS A 443 -7.68 -12.37 12.28
C LYS A 443 -6.24 -11.91 12.42
N ILE A 444 -5.95 -10.69 11.94
CA ILE A 444 -4.68 -10.01 12.19
C ILE A 444 -4.66 -9.53 13.65
N LYS A 445 -3.74 -10.09 14.43
CA LYS A 445 -3.60 -9.79 15.86
C LYS A 445 -2.68 -8.59 16.08
N ILE A 446 -3.07 -7.77 17.03
CA ILE A 446 -2.26 -6.73 17.67
C ILE A 446 -2.31 -7.03 19.18
N PRO A 447 -1.20 -6.93 19.93
CA PRO A 447 -1.19 -7.30 21.35
C PRO A 447 -2.17 -6.48 22.19
N GLU A 448 -3.17 -7.11 22.80
CA GLU A 448 -4.23 -6.38 23.52
C GLU A 448 -3.75 -5.73 24.84
N TYR A 449 -2.63 -6.20 25.40
CA TYR A 449 -2.10 -5.73 26.68
C TYR A 449 -1.28 -4.43 26.60
N GLN A 450 -0.93 -3.98 25.38
CA GLN A 450 -0.17 -2.75 25.18
C GLN A 450 -1.12 -1.56 24.96
N GLU A 451 -0.79 -0.43 25.56
CA GLU A 451 -1.58 0.79 25.52
C GLU A 451 -0.87 1.90 24.73
N HIS A 452 -1.66 2.76 24.08
CA HIS A 452 -1.14 3.96 23.43
C HIS A 452 -0.91 5.10 24.43
N TYR A 453 0.02 5.98 24.09
CA TYR A 453 0.13 7.27 24.78
C TYR A 453 -0.80 8.30 24.14
N TYR A 454 -1.82 8.70 24.89
CA TYR A 454 -2.70 9.80 24.48
C TYR A 454 -2.15 11.11 25.07
N LEU A 455 -1.88 12.10 24.20
CA LEU A 455 -1.60 13.45 24.64
C LEU A 455 -2.80 13.96 25.43
N LYS A 456 -2.67 14.03 26.77
CA LYS A 456 -3.67 14.71 27.58
C LYS A 456 -3.72 16.17 27.13
N LEU A 457 -4.89 16.63 26.67
CA LEU A 457 -5.27 18.05 26.61
C LEU A 457 -5.28 18.61 28.04
N SER A 458 -4.12 18.72 28.66
CA SER A 458 -3.94 19.37 29.94
C SER A 458 -3.00 20.54 29.73
N ASN A 459 -3.58 21.74 29.80
CA ASN A 459 -2.96 23.06 29.85
C ASN A 459 -2.00 23.28 31.04
N ASN A 460 -1.40 22.22 31.58
CA ASN A 460 -0.39 22.32 32.62
C ASN A 460 0.82 21.52 32.15
N GLN A 461 1.89 22.24 31.81
CA GLN A 461 3.25 21.73 31.93
C GLN A 461 3.41 21.22 33.37
N LYS A 462 3.05 19.96 33.63
CA LYS A 462 3.57 19.28 34.81
C LYS A 462 5.08 19.29 34.63
N ILE A 463 5.74 20.07 35.47
CA ILE A 463 7.19 20.02 35.62
C ILE A 463 7.49 18.58 36.03
N PHE A 464 7.88 17.75 35.07
CA PHE A 464 8.37 16.41 35.36
C PHE A 464 9.60 16.60 36.26
N ASN A 465 9.70 15.83 37.34
CA ASN A 465 10.98 15.72 38.04
C ASN A 465 11.94 15.02 37.07
N ILE A 466 12.71 15.83 36.35
CA ILE A 466 13.66 15.36 35.33
C ILE A 466 14.75 14.60 36.06
N LYS A 467 14.79 13.27 35.88
CA LYS A 467 15.94 12.46 36.29
C LYS A 467 17.08 12.79 35.34
N TYR A 468 17.92 13.75 35.74
CA TYR A 468 19.14 14.05 35.01
C TYR A 468 20.22 13.05 35.41
N ASP A 469 20.42 12.03 34.58
CA ASP A 469 21.50 11.06 34.76
C ASP A 469 22.71 11.43 33.89
N LYS A 470 23.77 11.94 34.51
CA LYS A 470 25.03 12.26 33.81
C LYS A 470 25.71 11.02 33.21
N ASN A 471 25.42 9.82 33.75
CA ASN A 471 26.00 8.55 33.32
C ASN A 471 25.02 7.71 32.48
N PHE A 472 24.01 8.35 31.86
CA PHE A 472 23.02 7.66 31.03
C PHE A 472 23.69 6.76 29.98
N ASP A 473 23.45 5.47 30.12
CA ASP A 473 23.87 4.45 29.18
C ASP A 473 22.64 3.92 28.43
N ILE A 474 22.66 4.06 27.10
CA ILE A 474 21.52 3.69 26.27
C ILE A 474 21.22 2.18 26.31
N ASP A 475 22.24 1.35 26.42
CA ASP A 475 22.07 -0.11 26.45
C ASP A 475 21.42 -0.58 27.76
N THR A 476 21.76 0.07 28.87
CA THR A 476 21.08 -0.11 30.16
C THR A 476 19.66 0.46 30.12
N PHE A 477 19.48 1.64 29.52
CA PHE A 477 18.16 2.27 29.42
C PHE A 477 17.17 1.43 28.62
N ILE A 478 17.58 0.92 27.44
CA ILE A 478 16.76 0.04 26.59
C ILE A 478 16.19 -1.15 27.39
N LYS A 479 16.99 -1.74 28.29
CA LYS A 479 16.58 -2.89 29.11
C LYS A 479 15.50 -2.56 30.13
N ILE A 480 15.45 -1.32 30.64
CA ILE A 480 14.47 -0.90 31.65
C ILE A 480 13.21 -0.26 31.06
N ILE A 481 13.19 0.08 29.75
CA ILE A 481 12.03 0.72 29.11
C ILE A 481 10.75 -0.09 29.35
N LYS A 482 10.81 -1.42 29.32
CA LYS A 482 9.64 -2.28 29.56
C LYS A 482 9.04 -2.09 30.96
N ASP A 483 9.84 -1.75 31.97
CA ASP A 483 9.47 -1.72 33.38
C ASP A 483 9.00 -0.32 33.84
N ILE A 484 9.31 0.74 33.07
CA ILE A 484 8.96 2.12 33.41
C ILE A 484 7.63 2.56 32.77
N GLY A 485 6.93 3.49 33.45
CA GLY A 485 5.71 4.11 32.94
C GLY A 485 5.96 5.22 31.90
N TRP A 486 4.89 5.73 31.29
CA TRP A 486 4.96 6.81 30.29
C TRP A 486 5.61 8.09 30.82
N GLU A 487 5.28 8.51 32.05
CA GLU A 487 5.82 9.75 32.64
C GLU A 487 7.34 9.69 32.83
N GLU A 488 7.85 8.53 33.27
CA GLU A 488 9.28 8.33 33.45
C GLU A 488 10.00 8.26 32.09
N LEU A 489 9.44 7.57 31.09
CA LEU A 489 9.97 7.54 29.73
C LEU A 489 10.10 8.96 29.15
N LEU A 490 9.04 9.78 29.27
CA LEU A 490 9.05 11.16 28.80
C LEU A 490 10.10 12.01 29.53
N SER A 491 10.26 11.82 30.84
CA SER A 491 11.29 12.48 31.65
C SER A 491 12.71 12.17 31.15
N TYR A 492 12.99 10.91 30.80
CA TYR A 492 14.28 10.53 30.18
C TYR A 492 14.47 11.17 28.80
N ILE A 493 13.46 11.16 27.94
CA ILE A 493 13.54 11.76 26.60
C ILE A 493 13.81 13.28 26.70
N GLU A 494 13.13 13.98 27.61
CA GLU A 494 13.39 15.40 27.89
C GLU A 494 14.80 15.64 28.47
N SER A 495 15.31 14.71 29.27
CA SER A 495 16.69 14.76 29.76
C SER A 495 17.72 14.61 28.63
N ILE A 496 17.47 13.70 27.68
CA ILE A 496 18.33 13.50 26.50
C ILE A 496 18.34 14.75 25.61
N LYS A 497 17.19 15.38 25.36
CA LYS A 497 17.08 16.61 24.56
C LYS A 497 17.93 17.77 25.09
N LYS A 498 18.24 17.80 26.40
CA LYS A 498 19.07 18.83 27.03
C LYS A 498 20.59 18.60 26.90
N ARG A 499 21.00 17.47 26.32
CA ARG A 499 22.42 17.18 26.05
C ARG A 499 22.91 17.99 24.85
N LYS A 500 24.22 17.87 24.54
CA LYS A 500 24.75 18.45 23.30
C LYS A 500 24.02 17.87 22.09
N PRO A 501 23.73 18.65 21.04
CA PRO A 501 22.87 18.22 19.94
C PRO A 501 23.34 16.91 19.29
N ARG A 502 24.64 16.78 19.05
CA ARG A 502 25.25 15.57 18.51
C ARG A 502 24.94 14.32 19.33
N GLU A 503 25.14 14.40 20.65
CA GLU A 503 24.88 13.29 21.58
C GLU A 503 23.38 12.99 21.68
N ALA A 504 22.54 14.03 21.75
CA ALA A 504 21.10 13.88 21.84
C ALA A 504 20.52 13.20 20.58
N ILE A 505 20.96 13.64 19.39
CA ILE A 505 20.55 13.05 18.10
C ILE A 505 20.98 11.59 18.04
N GLU A 506 22.22 11.26 18.40
CA GLU A 506 22.73 9.89 18.39
C GLU A 506 21.91 8.95 19.31
N LEU A 507 21.68 9.38 20.55
CA LEU A 507 20.90 8.60 21.53
C LEU A 507 19.45 8.40 21.09
N LEU A 508 18.77 9.46 20.66
CA LEU A 508 17.36 9.37 20.24
C LEU A 508 17.20 8.58 18.94
N THR A 509 18.15 8.69 18.00
CA THR A 509 18.14 7.93 16.76
C THR A 509 18.30 6.43 17.04
N ARG A 510 19.23 6.06 17.93
CA ARG A 510 19.42 4.67 18.33
C ARG A 510 18.18 4.08 19.02
N LEU A 511 17.48 4.87 19.86
CA LEU A 511 16.19 4.47 20.43
C LEU A 511 15.09 4.36 19.36
N TYR A 512 15.11 5.21 18.34
CA TYR A 512 14.09 5.20 17.30
C TYR A 512 14.24 3.99 16.35
N ASP A 513 15.50 3.64 16.03
CA ASP A 513 15.85 2.61 15.06
C ASP A 513 15.76 1.18 15.61
N LEU A 514 16.31 0.94 16.81
CA LEU A 514 16.47 -0.43 17.31
C LEU A 514 15.16 -1.04 17.83
N PRO A 515 14.94 -2.34 17.62
CA PRO A 515 13.89 -3.08 18.29
C PRO A 515 14.28 -3.37 19.75
N TYR A 516 13.29 -3.28 20.65
CA TYR A 516 13.43 -3.60 22.06
C TYR A 516 12.08 -3.75 22.73
N ASN A 517 12.08 -4.39 23.90
CA ASN A 517 10.90 -4.61 24.71
C ASN A 517 10.36 -3.31 25.32
N THR A 518 9.10 -3.04 24.98
CA THR A 518 8.37 -1.82 25.36
C THR A 518 7.44 -2.04 26.55
N GLY A 519 7.30 -3.28 27.03
CA GLY A 519 6.38 -3.67 28.10
C GLY A 519 4.93 -3.35 27.70
N MET A 520 4.21 -2.65 28.57
CA MET A 520 2.81 -2.26 28.33
C MET A 520 2.62 -1.12 27.32
N LYS A 521 3.68 -0.62 26.70
CA LYS A 521 3.64 0.60 25.87
C LYS A 521 3.66 0.25 24.39
N ARG A 522 2.71 0.77 23.61
CA ARG A 522 2.70 0.61 22.15
C ARG A 522 3.97 1.19 21.50
N ARG A 523 4.66 0.39 20.70
CA ARG A 523 5.87 0.81 19.97
C ARG A 523 5.60 1.97 19.00
N SER A 524 4.44 1.99 18.34
CA SER A 524 4.00 3.07 17.45
C SER A 524 3.96 4.44 18.16
N SER A 525 3.48 4.46 19.40
CA SER A 525 3.46 5.67 20.26
C SER A 525 4.87 6.09 20.68
N ILE A 526 5.73 5.14 21.07
CA ILE A 526 7.14 5.43 21.40
C ILE A 526 7.87 6.03 20.19
N LYS A 527 7.70 5.43 19.00
CA LYS A 527 8.27 5.98 17.76
C LYS A 527 7.76 7.38 17.46
N THR A 528 6.47 7.65 17.67
CA THR A 528 5.90 8.99 17.53
C THR A 528 6.57 10.00 18.47
N ILE A 529 6.74 9.65 19.74
CA ILE A 529 7.39 10.52 20.74
C ILE A 529 8.86 10.79 20.37
N LEU A 530 9.61 9.74 20.03
CA LEU A 530 11.04 9.86 19.66
C LEU A 530 11.24 10.67 18.39
N LEU A 531 10.42 10.46 17.36
CA LEU A 531 10.50 11.23 16.11
C LEU A 531 10.23 12.72 16.38
N LYS A 532 9.21 13.05 17.18
CA LYS A 532 8.92 14.44 17.57
C LYS A 532 10.06 15.06 18.37
N ALA A 533 10.67 14.29 19.29
CA ALA A 533 11.82 14.75 20.05
C ALA A 533 13.03 15.06 19.14
N LEU A 534 13.31 14.21 18.15
CA LEU A 534 14.33 14.44 17.14
C LEU A 534 14.03 15.71 16.33
N TYR A 535 12.80 15.88 15.85
CA TYR A 535 12.41 17.06 15.06
C TYR A 535 12.52 18.36 15.86
N GLU A 536 12.16 18.34 17.16
CA GLU A 536 12.34 19.50 18.02
C GLU A 536 13.82 19.88 18.19
N ILE A 537 14.73 18.90 18.22
CA ILE A 537 16.18 19.17 18.22
C ILE A 537 16.62 19.80 16.91
N PHE A 538 16.20 19.23 15.78
CA PHE A 538 16.51 19.76 14.45
C PHE A 538 16.00 21.19 14.27
N ASP A 539 14.84 21.52 14.82
CA ASP A 539 14.23 22.85 14.70
C ASP A 539 14.84 23.90 15.66
N LYS A 540 15.18 23.51 16.90
CA LYS A 540 15.36 24.50 18.00
C LYS A 540 16.65 24.39 18.78
N TYR A 541 17.25 23.21 18.88
CA TYR A 541 18.35 22.97 19.82
C TYR A 541 19.72 22.86 19.13
N LEU A 542 19.81 23.18 17.85
CA LEU A 542 21.06 23.15 17.10
C LEU A 542 22.06 24.22 17.57
N ASP A 543 23.34 23.85 17.65
CA ASP A 543 24.45 24.76 17.92
C ASP A 543 25.18 25.17 16.63
N GLN A 544 26.30 25.89 16.76
CA GLN A 544 27.10 26.42 15.64
C GLN A 544 27.74 25.35 14.72
N GLU A 545 27.77 24.08 15.14
CA GLU A 545 28.22 22.97 14.29
C GLU A 545 27.16 22.54 13.27
N TYR A 546 25.94 23.06 13.39
CA TYR A 546 24.83 22.73 12.52
C TYR A 546 24.33 23.94 11.74
N LYS A 547 23.81 23.69 10.54
CA LYS A 547 23.11 24.71 9.75
C LYS A 547 21.77 24.13 9.32
N LEU A 548 20.67 24.69 9.83
CA LEU A 548 19.33 24.38 9.36
C LEU A 548 19.02 25.16 8.07
N ILE A 549 18.33 24.50 7.15
CA ILE A 549 17.77 25.10 5.95
C ILE A 549 16.46 24.41 5.56
N ASP A 550 15.54 25.17 4.98
CA ASP A 550 14.31 24.65 4.39
C ASP A 550 14.22 25.02 2.89
N PHE A 551 13.09 24.69 2.27
CA PHE A 551 12.86 24.99 0.86
C PHE A 551 12.87 26.49 0.56
N TYR A 552 12.32 27.33 1.44
CA TYR A 552 12.19 28.77 1.22
C TYR A 552 13.48 29.54 1.49
N GLU A 553 14.39 28.96 2.28
CA GLU A 553 15.69 29.52 2.60
C GLU A 553 16.86 28.88 1.82
N LYS A 554 16.57 27.94 0.90
CA LYS A 554 17.58 27.15 0.17
C LYS A 554 18.67 28.00 -0.52
N ASP A 555 18.28 29.17 -1.04
CA ASP A 555 19.19 30.09 -1.75
C ASP A 555 20.15 30.85 -0.81
N LYS A 556 19.91 30.78 0.51
CA LYS A 556 20.79 31.33 1.55
C LYS A 556 21.88 30.35 1.98
N LEU A 557 21.95 29.16 1.37
CA LEU A 557 23.02 28.21 1.65
C LEU A 557 24.35 28.77 1.12
N HIS A 558 25.38 28.69 1.96
CA HIS A 558 26.74 29.02 1.59
C HIS A 558 27.64 27.79 1.73
N GLU A 559 28.87 27.91 1.26
CA GLU A 559 29.89 26.87 1.41
C GLU A 559 30.07 26.49 2.88
N ALA A 560 30.32 25.20 3.12
CA ALA A 560 30.58 24.69 4.46
C ALA A 560 31.86 25.34 5.02
N LYS A 561 31.80 25.86 6.25
CA LYS A 561 32.98 26.52 6.86
C LYS A 561 34.11 25.54 7.15
N ASN A 562 33.77 24.28 7.43
CA ASN A 562 34.70 23.17 7.62
C ASN A 562 33.95 21.83 7.50
N SER A 563 34.70 20.73 7.42
CA SER A 563 34.17 19.36 7.25
C SER A 563 33.46 18.77 8.48
N ILE A 564 33.48 19.47 9.63
CA ILE A 564 32.82 19.03 10.86
C ILE A 564 31.35 19.46 10.86
N GLN A 565 31.03 20.57 10.18
CA GLN A 565 29.67 21.10 10.13
C GLN A 565 28.68 20.13 9.47
N THR A 566 27.47 20.08 10.02
CA THR A 566 26.36 19.25 9.53
C THR A 566 25.25 20.14 8.97
N LEU A 567 24.84 19.87 7.73
CA LEU A 567 23.66 20.51 7.13
C LEU A 567 22.42 19.75 7.60
N VAL A 568 21.42 20.46 8.11
CA VAL A 568 20.12 19.91 8.49
C VAL A 568 19.09 20.49 7.53
N ILE A 569 18.35 19.64 6.84
CA ILE A 569 17.38 20.03 5.81
C ILE A 569 15.99 19.62 6.25
N ASP A 570 15.08 20.58 6.46
CA ASP A 570 13.65 20.31 6.53
C ASP A 570 13.13 20.08 5.12
N SER A 571 12.78 18.84 4.81
CA SER A 571 12.34 18.45 3.48
C SER A 571 10.86 18.74 3.19
N LYS A 572 10.07 19.21 4.17
CA LYS A 572 8.60 19.30 4.10
C LYS A 572 8.05 19.86 2.80
N TYR A 573 8.64 20.94 2.31
CA TYR A 573 8.16 21.72 1.17
C TYR A 573 8.99 21.51 -0.10
N PHE A 574 10.03 20.67 -0.05
CA PHE A 574 10.74 20.32 -1.27
C PHE A 574 9.85 19.44 -2.16
N PRO A 575 9.79 19.73 -3.48
CA PRO A 575 9.06 18.90 -4.41
C PRO A 575 9.72 17.52 -4.54
N SER A 576 8.90 16.52 -4.88
CA SER A 576 9.36 15.13 -5.00
C SER A 576 10.30 14.93 -6.20
N GLU A 577 10.14 15.73 -7.26
CA GLU A 577 10.93 15.67 -8.49
C GLU A 577 11.07 17.06 -9.13
N GLY A 578 11.87 17.18 -10.20
CA GLY A 578 12.16 18.43 -10.90
C GLY A 578 13.45 19.12 -10.44
N GLU A 579 13.79 20.26 -11.06
CA GLU A 579 15.05 20.98 -10.80
C GLU A 579 15.14 21.53 -9.36
N ASP A 580 14.00 21.89 -8.76
CA ASP A 580 13.92 22.39 -7.38
C ASP A 580 13.80 21.28 -6.33
N SER A 581 13.92 20.00 -6.73
CA SER A 581 13.75 18.86 -5.83
C SER A 581 14.83 18.75 -4.76
N LEU A 582 14.47 18.09 -3.66
CA LEU A 582 15.38 17.78 -2.56
C LEU A 582 16.66 17.07 -3.04
N SER A 583 16.51 16.11 -3.96
CA SER A 583 17.64 15.35 -4.51
C SER A 583 18.69 16.26 -5.16
N ARG A 584 18.24 17.20 -6.01
CA ARG A 584 19.12 18.17 -6.68
C ARG A 584 19.77 19.10 -5.67
N PHE A 585 19.00 19.58 -4.68
CA PHE A 585 19.53 20.43 -3.63
C PHE A 585 20.64 19.74 -2.81
N VAL A 586 20.49 18.45 -2.48
CA VAL A 586 21.53 17.67 -1.78
C VAL A 586 22.82 17.54 -2.61
N VAL A 587 22.71 17.37 -3.94
CA VAL A 587 23.87 17.37 -4.83
C VAL A 587 24.58 18.71 -4.84
N GLU A 588 23.84 19.83 -4.88
CA GLU A 588 24.43 21.16 -4.82
C GLU A 588 25.08 21.45 -3.46
N ALA A 589 24.44 21.07 -2.35
CA ALA A 589 25.04 21.15 -1.02
C ALA A 589 26.37 20.36 -0.95
N TYR A 590 26.43 19.16 -1.52
CA TYR A 590 27.68 18.42 -1.59
C TYR A 590 28.78 19.15 -2.37
N LYS A 591 28.44 19.78 -3.50
CA LYS A 591 29.37 20.60 -4.29
C LYS A 591 29.86 21.83 -3.52
N MET A 592 29.02 22.41 -2.66
CA MET A 592 29.37 23.49 -1.74
C MET A 592 30.21 23.04 -0.52
N GLY A 593 30.70 21.80 -0.50
CA GLY A 593 31.61 21.32 0.55
C GLY A 593 30.93 20.63 1.73
N TRP A 594 29.60 20.50 1.75
CA TRP A 594 28.90 19.78 2.81
C TRP A 594 29.18 18.27 2.73
N ARG A 595 29.48 17.64 3.87
CA ARG A 595 29.88 16.22 3.96
C ARG A 595 29.05 15.40 4.95
N LYS A 596 28.28 16.07 5.81
CA LYS A 596 27.29 15.45 6.69
C LYS A 596 25.98 16.17 6.48
N ILE A 597 24.95 15.42 6.10
CA ILE A 597 23.63 15.96 5.80
C ILE A 597 22.60 15.14 6.58
N ILE A 598 21.77 15.82 7.37
CA ILE A 598 20.57 15.25 7.97
C ILE A 598 19.38 15.79 7.18
N VAL A 599 18.53 14.91 6.70
CA VAL A 599 17.27 15.25 6.05
C VAL A 599 16.14 14.73 6.93
N TYR A 600 15.23 15.60 7.35
CA TYR A 600 14.08 15.22 8.15
C TYR A 600 12.76 15.71 7.55
N ASN A 601 11.64 15.24 8.11
CA ASN A 601 10.29 15.52 7.62
C ASN A 601 10.04 15.01 6.19
N MET A 602 10.68 13.90 5.83
CA MET A 602 10.49 13.26 4.54
C MET A 602 9.03 12.79 4.39
N ARG A 603 8.46 13.07 3.22
CA ARG A 603 7.05 12.85 2.83
C ARG A 603 6.98 12.28 1.40
N GLY A 604 7.80 11.28 1.14
CA GLY A 604 7.86 10.62 -0.18
C GLY A 604 8.67 11.37 -1.24
N GLN A 605 9.57 12.31 -0.88
CA GLN A 605 10.49 12.91 -1.85
C GLN A 605 11.38 11.83 -2.47
N ARG A 606 11.44 11.80 -3.81
CA ARG A 606 12.07 10.74 -4.59
C ARG A 606 13.53 11.05 -4.89
N PHE A 607 14.24 10.04 -5.38
CA PHE A 607 15.58 10.17 -5.98
C PHE A 607 16.67 10.71 -5.03
N LEU A 608 16.46 10.69 -3.70
CA LEU A 608 17.46 11.20 -2.76
C LEU A 608 18.79 10.44 -2.95
N GLY A 609 19.87 11.18 -3.19
CA GLY A 609 21.20 10.61 -3.47
C GLY A 609 21.50 10.36 -4.95
N CYS A 610 20.52 10.51 -5.86
CA CYS A 610 20.77 10.50 -7.30
C CYS A 610 21.64 11.69 -7.72
N GLY A 611 22.60 11.46 -8.63
CA GLY A 611 23.53 12.48 -9.11
C GLY A 611 24.80 12.64 -8.26
N LEU A 612 24.91 11.94 -7.12
CA LEU A 612 26.15 11.82 -6.37
C LEU A 612 27.10 10.84 -7.07
N GLY A 613 28.20 11.37 -7.59
CA GLY A 613 29.18 10.63 -8.39
C GLY A 613 30.39 10.09 -7.60
N PRO A 614 31.38 9.50 -8.30
CA PRO A 614 32.51 8.74 -7.73
C PRO A 614 33.42 9.47 -6.74
N ASN A 615 33.23 10.77 -6.51
CA ASN A 615 34.03 11.53 -5.56
C ASN A 615 33.31 11.72 -4.20
N SER A 616 32.09 11.20 -4.05
CA SER A 616 31.24 11.47 -2.89
C SER A 616 31.44 10.50 -1.72
N ASP A 617 32.51 9.69 -1.66
CA ASP A 617 32.72 8.73 -0.54
C ASP A 617 32.85 9.41 0.84
N SER A 618 33.17 10.70 0.85
CA SER A 618 33.25 11.50 2.08
C SER A 618 31.89 12.02 2.58
N LEU A 619 30.81 11.80 1.82
CA LEU A 619 29.48 12.28 2.16
C LEU A 619 28.67 11.19 2.89
N ARG A 620 28.07 11.57 4.02
CA ARG A 620 27.03 10.80 4.71
C ARG A 620 25.72 11.58 4.74
N ILE A 621 24.62 10.88 4.49
CA ILE A 621 23.25 11.39 4.53
C ILE A 621 22.42 10.54 5.50
N ASP A 622 21.84 11.16 6.53
CA ASP A 622 20.91 10.54 7.48
C ASP A 622 19.48 11.01 7.17
N VAL A 623 18.54 10.07 7.00
CA VAL A 623 17.20 10.32 6.43
C VAL A 623 16.12 9.93 7.44
N TYR A 624 15.31 10.90 7.87
CA TYR A 624 14.23 10.73 8.83
C TYR A 624 12.86 11.05 8.21
N GLY A 625 11.91 10.14 8.39
CA GLY A 625 10.56 10.22 7.82
C GLY A 625 10.39 9.23 6.67
N ASP A 626 9.43 9.49 5.79
CA ASP A 626 9.06 8.58 4.70
C ASP A 626 9.88 8.90 3.44
N SER A 627 10.91 8.11 3.15
CA SER A 627 11.66 8.25 1.90
C SER A 627 10.81 7.88 0.68
N GLY A 628 10.96 8.59 -0.45
CA GLY A 628 10.31 8.24 -1.70
C GLY A 628 11.05 7.16 -2.49
N ASP A 629 10.47 6.74 -3.62
CA ASP A 629 11.09 5.77 -4.51
C ASP A 629 12.45 6.27 -5.04
N TYR A 630 13.27 5.32 -5.52
CA TYR A 630 14.56 5.57 -6.17
C TYR A 630 15.62 6.22 -5.26
N LEU A 631 15.46 6.18 -3.94
CA LEU A 631 16.52 6.58 -3.01
C LEU A 631 17.82 5.81 -3.34
N GLY A 632 18.93 6.52 -3.50
CA GLY A 632 20.22 5.94 -3.85
C GLY A 632 20.32 5.40 -5.27
N SER A 633 19.37 5.70 -6.17
CA SER A 633 19.47 5.26 -7.56
C SER A 633 20.69 5.89 -8.25
N GLY A 634 21.51 5.05 -8.88
CA GLY A 634 22.76 5.45 -9.54
C GLY A 634 23.87 5.92 -8.59
N LEU A 635 23.73 5.69 -7.27
CA LEU A 635 24.71 6.10 -6.26
C LEU A 635 26.10 5.50 -6.55
N ASP A 636 27.13 6.34 -6.49
CA ASP A 636 28.52 5.96 -6.76
C ASP A 636 29.46 6.55 -5.70
N GLY A 637 29.24 6.24 -4.41
CA GLY A 637 30.22 6.55 -3.36
C GLY A 637 29.64 6.88 -1.99
N ALA A 638 28.68 7.81 -1.89
CA ALA A 638 28.21 8.31 -0.59
C ALA A 638 27.58 7.22 0.29
N GLU A 639 27.44 7.52 1.59
CA GLU A 639 26.70 6.70 2.53
C GLU A 639 25.31 7.29 2.81
N ILE A 640 24.27 6.46 2.79
CA ILE A 640 22.89 6.86 3.13
C ILE A 640 22.34 5.96 4.24
N TYR A 641 21.89 6.56 5.32
CA TYR A 641 21.27 5.90 6.46
C TYR A 641 19.78 6.29 6.51
N VAL A 642 18.89 5.31 6.35
CA VAL A 642 17.44 5.50 6.38
C VAL A 642 16.91 5.03 7.73
N HIS A 643 16.51 5.98 8.56
CA HIS A 643 15.93 5.76 9.88
C HIS A 643 14.44 5.42 9.72
N GLY A 644 14.18 4.15 9.39
CA GLY A 644 12.86 3.63 9.06
C GLY A 644 12.87 2.73 7.82
N SER A 645 11.70 2.55 7.21
CA SER A 645 11.57 1.81 5.95
C SER A 645 11.86 2.71 4.74
N ALA A 646 12.24 2.07 3.63
CA ALA A 646 12.40 2.72 2.34
C ALA A 646 11.44 2.15 1.29
N GLN A 647 11.06 2.95 0.29
CA GLN A 647 10.07 2.57 -0.72
C GLN A 647 10.68 1.74 -1.86
N ASP A 648 10.03 1.77 -3.03
CA ASP A 648 10.40 0.95 -4.19
C ASP A 648 11.69 1.47 -4.85
N GLN A 649 12.38 0.57 -5.57
CA GLN A 649 13.52 0.88 -6.43
C GLN A 649 14.71 1.55 -5.73
N VAL A 650 14.80 1.40 -4.41
CA VAL A 650 15.96 1.84 -3.63
C VAL A 650 17.22 1.22 -4.20
N ALA A 651 18.27 2.02 -4.40
CA ALA A 651 19.58 1.61 -4.90
C ALA A 651 19.57 1.00 -6.31
N GLN A 652 18.56 1.31 -7.12
CA GLN A 652 18.55 0.94 -8.54
C GLN A 652 19.85 1.41 -9.21
N ILE A 653 20.46 0.57 -10.05
CA ILE A 653 21.70 0.86 -10.80
C ILE A 653 22.87 1.41 -9.95
N MET A 654 22.85 1.20 -8.62
CA MET A 654 23.92 1.61 -7.69
C MET A 654 25.25 0.99 -8.09
N LYS A 655 26.33 1.77 -8.06
CA LYS A 655 27.69 1.34 -8.45
C LYS A 655 28.60 1.09 -7.26
N ARG A 656 28.59 2.00 -6.28
CA ARG A 656 29.42 1.99 -5.07
C ARG A 656 28.75 2.84 -3.99
N GLY A 657 29.23 2.72 -2.76
CA GLY A 657 28.75 3.44 -1.59
C GLY A 657 28.10 2.48 -0.61
N LYS A 658 27.48 3.05 0.42
CA LYS A 658 26.85 2.29 1.49
C LYS A 658 25.41 2.75 1.72
N ILE A 659 24.49 1.81 1.88
CA ILE A 659 23.11 2.12 2.30
C ILE A 659 22.73 1.27 3.50
N VAL A 660 22.18 1.89 4.55
CA VAL A 660 21.70 1.20 5.76
C VAL A 660 20.24 1.57 5.97
N ILE A 661 19.38 0.57 6.18
CA ILE A 661 17.93 0.75 6.29
C ILE A 661 17.45 0.06 7.56
N TYR A 662 16.91 0.85 8.50
CA TYR A 662 16.43 0.39 9.81
C TYR A 662 14.97 -0.11 9.79
N GLY A 663 14.48 -0.50 8.62
CA GLY A 663 13.15 -1.05 8.40
C GLY A 663 13.11 -1.92 7.15
N ASP A 664 11.92 -2.11 6.60
CA ASP A 664 11.70 -2.83 5.34
C ASP A 664 12.02 -2.01 4.09
N VAL A 665 12.20 -2.71 2.95
CA VAL A 665 12.37 -2.10 1.61
C VAL A 665 11.28 -2.56 0.63
N GLY A 666 10.88 -1.66 -0.26
CA GLY A 666 9.86 -1.90 -1.28
C GLY A 666 10.31 -2.80 -2.44
N GLN A 667 9.51 -2.81 -3.51
CA GLN A 667 9.74 -3.67 -4.67
C GLN A 667 10.99 -3.27 -5.45
N THR A 668 11.61 -4.24 -6.14
CA THR A 668 12.73 -4.03 -7.07
C THR A 668 13.93 -3.31 -6.44
N PHE A 669 14.12 -3.51 -5.13
CA PHE A 669 15.30 -3.08 -4.39
C PHE A 669 16.59 -3.52 -5.11
N MET A 670 17.54 -2.61 -5.30
CA MET A 670 18.81 -2.81 -6.02
C MET A 670 18.67 -3.29 -7.47
N TYR A 671 17.56 -3.00 -8.15
CA TYR A 671 17.38 -3.37 -9.56
C TYR A 671 18.56 -2.92 -10.42
N SER A 672 19.18 -3.85 -11.15
CA SER A 672 20.31 -3.61 -12.06
C SER A 672 21.55 -2.99 -11.42
N SER A 673 21.71 -3.13 -10.09
CA SER A 673 22.90 -2.65 -9.37
C SER A 673 24.19 -3.26 -9.94
N LYS A 674 25.30 -2.52 -9.83
CA LYS A 674 26.65 -2.88 -10.27
C LYS A 674 27.60 -3.17 -9.11
N GLY A 675 27.27 -2.68 -7.92
CA GLY A 675 28.08 -2.79 -6.71
C GLY A 675 27.46 -2.02 -5.54
N GLY A 676 28.21 -1.89 -4.45
CA GLY A 676 27.75 -1.23 -3.22
C GLY A 676 27.57 -2.21 -2.06
N GLU A 677 27.56 -1.66 -0.86
CA GLU A 677 27.35 -2.38 0.39
C GLU A 677 26.01 -1.95 1.01
N VAL A 678 25.06 -2.88 1.18
CA VAL A 678 23.71 -2.53 1.66
C VAL A 678 23.25 -3.43 2.80
N TYR A 679 22.69 -2.84 3.85
CA TYR A 679 22.16 -3.52 5.03
C TYR A 679 20.70 -3.17 5.27
N VAL A 680 19.86 -4.19 5.43
CA VAL A 680 18.42 -4.03 5.69
C VAL A 680 18.06 -4.78 6.97
N LEU A 681 17.52 -4.05 7.96
CA LEU A 681 17.03 -4.62 9.21
C LEU A 681 15.77 -5.48 8.99
N GLY A 682 14.86 -5.00 8.14
CA GLY A 682 13.59 -5.66 7.86
C GLY A 682 13.64 -6.60 6.66
N SER A 683 12.47 -6.78 6.05
CA SER A 683 12.25 -7.58 4.85
C SER A 683 12.36 -6.75 3.57
N ALA A 684 12.55 -7.45 2.45
CA ALA A 684 12.37 -6.90 1.11
C ALA A 684 11.08 -7.44 0.48
N ALA A 685 10.42 -6.62 -0.34
CA ALA A 685 9.24 -7.04 -1.10
C ALA A 685 9.60 -7.96 -2.30
N GLY A 686 8.97 -7.76 -3.46
CA GLY A 686 9.21 -8.56 -4.66
C GLY A 686 10.43 -8.13 -5.48
N ARG A 687 11.11 -9.11 -6.11
CA ARG A 687 12.22 -8.92 -7.08
C ARG A 687 13.45 -8.15 -6.57
N PRO A 688 13.91 -8.34 -5.31
CA PRO A 688 15.14 -7.71 -4.86
C PRO A 688 16.35 -8.22 -5.67
N LEU A 689 17.25 -7.31 -6.04
CA LEU A 689 18.46 -7.52 -6.85
C LEU A 689 18.25 -8.04 -8.28
N ILE A 690 17.05 -7.94 -8.84
CA ILE A 690 16.80 -8.35 -10.23
C ILE A 690 17.83 -7.70 -11.19
N ASN A 691 18.37 -8.47 -12.13
CA ASN A 691 19.37 -8.02 -13.14
C ASN A 691 20.66 -7.39 -12.56
N SER A 692 20.96 -7.58 -11.28
CA SER A 692 22.19 -7.03 -10.69
C SER A 692 23.42 -7.77 -11.19
N VAL A 693 24.52 -7.02 -11.35
CA VAL A 693 25.79 -7.50 -11.91
C VAL A 693 26.98 -6.96 -11.11
N GLY A 694 28.19 -7.42 -11.40
CA GLY A 694 29.40 -6.87 -10.79
C GLY A 694 29.56 -7.32 -9.33
N LYS A 695 29.63 -6.40 -8.39
CA LYS A 695 30.06 -6.67 -7.00
C LYS A 695 29.11 -6.19 -5.88
N PRO A 696 27.78 -6.31 -5.99
CA PRO A 696 26.87 -5.97 -4.88
C PRO A 696 27.14 -6.87 -3.66
N ARG A 697 27.11 -6.27 -2.46
CA ARG A 697 27.30 -6.97 -1.17
C ARG A 697 26.14 -6.60 -0.26
N VAL A 698 25.21 -7.52 -0.06
CA VAL A 698 23.91 -7.19 0.55
C VAL A 698 23.61 -8.10 1.73
N VAL A 699 23.11 -7.53 2.83
CA VAL A 699 22.58 -8.27 3.98
C VAL A 699 21.12 -7.90 4.20
N ILE A 700 20.23 -8.89 4.15
CA ILE A 700 18.80 -8.76 4.44
C ILE A 700 18.50 -9.62 5.67
N ASN A 701 18.09 -8.98 6.77
CA ASN A 701 17.83 -9.70 8.01
C ASN A 701 16.46 -10.37 8.03
N GLY A 702 15.44 -9.68 7.52
CA GLY A 702 14.10 -10.23 7.35
C GLY A 702 14.03 -11.31 6.28
N THR A 703 12.96 -11.28 5.50
CA THR A 703 12.77 -12.19 4.38
C THR A 703 12.60 -11.45 3.06
N CYS A 704 12.45 -12.18 1.96
CA CYS A 704 12.11 -11.66 0.63
C CYS A 704 10.84 -12.37 0.16
N LEU A 705 9.87 -11.63 -0.38
CA LEU A 705 8.58 -12.22 -0.75
C LEU A 705 8.65 -13.13 -1.97
N ASP A 706 9.36 -12.74 -3.03
CA ASP A 706 9.51 -13.54 -4.25
C ASP A 706 10.66 -13.02 -5.13
N TYR A 707 11.18 -13.87 -6.04
CA TYR A 707 12.19 -13.53 -7.06
C TYR A 707 13.48 -12.89 -6.54
N LEU A 708 13.97 -13.32 -5.36
CA LEU A 708 15.26 -12.81 -4.86
C LEU A 708 16.40 -13.17 -5.82
N ALA A 709 17.11 -12.14 -6.30
CA ALA A 709 18.25 -12.23 -7.20
C ALA A 709 17.93 -12.95 -8.52
N GLU A 710 16.75 -12.67 -9.09
CA GLU A 710 16.40 -13.04 -10.46
C GLU A 710 17.37 -12.41 -11.47
N SER A 711 17.84 -13.19 -12.44
CA SER A 711 18.80 -12.78 -13.47
C SER A 711 20.07 -12.13 -12.88
N PHE A 712 20.57 -12.66 -11.76
CA PHE A 712 21.78 -12.18 -11.12
C PHE A 712 23.02 -12.61 -11.90
N MET A 713 23.86 -11.65 -12.30
CA MET A 713 25.04 -11.88 -13.16
C MET A 713 26.29 -11.29 -12.50
N ALA A 714 26.47 -11.58 -11.21
CA ALA A 714 27.48 -10.92 -10.38
C ALA A 714 28.83 -11.67 -10.30
N GLY A 715 29.11 -12.64 -11.17
CA GLY A 715 30.39 -13.38 -11.17
C GLY A 715 30.67 -14.19 -9.88
N ASP A 716 31.86 -14.76 -9.73
CA ASP A 716 32.18 -15.59 -8.56
C ASP A 716 32.49 -14.73 -7.31
N PRO A 717 31.75 -14.87 -6.19
CA PRO A 717 31.98 -14.10 -4.98
C PRO A 717 33.42 -14.16 -4.44
N LEU A 718 34.07 -15.34 -4.54
CA LEU A 718 35.44 -15.56 -4.09
C LEU A 718 36.49 -14.92 -5.00
N LYS A 719 36.08 -14.49 -6.21
CA LYS A 719 36.90 -13.74 -7.17
C LYS A 719 36.45 -12.28 -7.32
N GLY A 720 35.80 -11.74 -6.29
CA GLY A 720 35.37 -10.35 -6.25
C GLY A 720 33.96 -10.09 -6.78
N GLY A 721 33.23 -11.12 -7.20
CA GLY A 721 31.83 -11.04 -7.60
C GLY A 721 30.86 -10.72 -6.45
N GLY A 722 29.60 -10.45 -6.78
CA GLY A 722 28.57 -10.06 -5.83
C GLY A 722 27.85 -11.21 -5.13
N PHE A 723 27.27 -10.93 -3.96
CA PHE A 723 26.46 -11.88 -3.20
C PHE A 723 25.36 -11.21 -2.38
N VAL A 724 24.43 -12.04 -1.90
CA VAL A 724 23.41 -11.68 -0.92
C VAL A 724 23.50 -12.59 0.30
N ILE A 725 23.36 -12.04 1.51
CA ILE A 725 23.13 -12.77 2.75
C ILE A 725 21.67 -12.57 3.15
N LEU A 726 20.93 -13.66 3.37
CA LEU A 726 19.54 -13.64 3.80
C LEU A 726 19.41 -14.40 5.13
N ASN A 727 19.06 -13.70 6.22
CA ASN A 727 19.04 -14.30 7.57
C ASN A 727 17.69 -14.91 7.97
N GLY A 728 16.57 -14.45 7.41
CA GLY A 728 15.25 -15.04 7.66
C GLY A 728 14.80 -14.92 9.12
N ILE A 729 14.94 -13.74 9.72
CA ILE A 729 14.53 -13.48 11.12
C ILE A 729 13.41 -12.45 11.19
N GLY A 730 12.55 -12.55 12.21
CA GLY A 730 11.49 -11.59 12.50
C GLY A 730 11.78 -10.76 13.73
N ILE A 731 10.96 -9.74 13.95
CA ILE A 731 10.94 -8.91 15.17
C ILE A 731 9.55 -9.07 15.78
N SER A 732 9.47 -9.53 17.03
CA SER A 732 8.19 -9.72 17.73
C SER A 732 7.56 -8.38 18.11
N ASP A 733 6.31 -8.40 18.57
CA ASP A 733 5.64 -7.20 19.07
C ASP A 733 6.32 -6.63 20.35
N GLU A 734 7.06 -7.49 21.06
CA GLU A 734 7.96 -7.16 22.18
C GLU A 734 9.35 -6.71 21.70
N GLY A 735 9.58 -6.56 20.39
CA GLY A 735 10.86 -6.09 19.87
C GLY A 735 12.01 -7.08 20.05
N GLU A 736 11.72 -8.38 20.17
CA GLU A 736 12.73 -9.43 20.25
C GLU A 736 12.95 -10.08 18.88
N TYR A 737 14.20 -10.44 18.57
CA TYR A 737 14.52 -11.17 17.34
C TYR A 737 14.13 -12.64 17.48
N TYR A 738 13.49 -13.19 16.45
CA TYR A 738 13.11 -14.61 16.41
C TYR A 738 13.34 -15.22 15.03
N ASN A 739 13.45 -16.55 14.95
CA ASN A 739 13.59 -17.26 13.68
C ASN A 739 12.25 -17.34 12.94
N LEU A 740 12.21 -16.92 11.67
CA LEU A 740 11.02 -17.16 10.86
C LEU A 740 10.86 -18.67 10.59
N GLU A 741 9.61 -19.13 10.58
CA GLU A 741 9.29 -20.52 10.26
C GLU A 741 9.70 -20.89 8.82
N ASP A 742 9.40 -20.00 7.87
CA ASP A 742 9.87 -20.04 6.49
C ASP A 742 10.87 -18.88 6.27
N PRO A 743 12.20 -19.13 6.34
CA PRO A 743 13.22 -18.09 6.12
C PRO A 743 13.11 -17.39 4.75
N TYR A 744 12.61 -18.12 3.74
CA TYR A 744 12.23 -17.60 2.43
C TYR A 744 10.87 -18.19 1.99
N PRO A 745 9.77 -17.42 2.07
CA PRO A 745 8.43 -17.88 1.70
C PRO A 745 8.15 -17.79 0.19
N GLY A 746 9.03 -17.14 -0.58
CA GLY A 746 8.87 -16.92 -2.02
C GLY A 746 9.15 -18.12 -2.91
N GLY A 747 8.83 -17.97 -4.20
CA GLY A 747 9.26 -18.85 -5.28
C GLY A 747 10.51 -18.29 -5.98
N ASN A 748 10.92 -18.92 -7.09
CA ASN A 748 11.84 -18.34 -8.06
C ASN A 748 13.14 -17.73 -7.49
N LEU A 749 13.67 -18.32 -6.41
CA LEU A 749 14.91 -17.90 -5.80
C LEU A 749 16.05 -18.11 -6.80
N PHE A 750 16.79 -17.03 -7.07
CA PHE A 750 17.95 -17.05 -7.95
C PHE A 750 17.65 -17.49 -9.38
N SER A 751 16.41 -17.26 -9.84
CA SER A 751 15.97 -17.66 -11.17
C SER A 751 16.78 -16.97 -12.26
N LEU A 752 17.11 -17.67 -13.35
CA LEU A 752 17.85 -17.11 -14.50
C LEU A 752 19.24 -16.52 -14.16
N ALA A 753 19.76 -16.73 -12.95
CA ALA A 753 21.08 -16.24 -12.58
C ALA A 753 22.18 -16.91 -13.41
N SER A 754 23.26 -16.18 -13.69
CA SER A 754 24.46 -16.70 -14.36
C SER A 754 25.76 -16.43 -13.59
N GLY A 755 25.69 -15.66 -12.49
CA GLY A 755 26.80 -15.45 -11.58
C GLY A 755 26.36 -14.88 -10.23
N GLY A 756 27.22 -14.99 -9.24
CA GLY A 756 26.99 -14.57 -7.86
C GLY A 756 26.68 -15.75 -6.94
N ALA A 757 26.39 -15.46 -5.68
CA ALA A 757 25.84 -16.43 -4.75
C ALA A 757 24.85 -15.81 -3.77
N ILE A 758 23.97 -16.66 -3.23
CA ILE A 758 23.17 -16.35 -2.04
C ILE A 758 23.68 -17.20 -0.89
N TYR A 759 23.96 -16.56 0.24
CA TYR A 759 24.25 -17.18 1.52
C TYR A 759 22.99 -17.08 2.38
N ILE A 760 22.20 -18.15 2.39
CA ILE A 760 20.91 -18.16 3.08
C ILE A 760 21.01 -18.93 4.38
N ARG A 761 20.47 -18.35 5.44
CA ARG A 761 20.27 -19.01 6.73
C ARG A 761 19.01 -19.88 6.67
N ASP A 762 19.18 -21.19 6.77
CA ASP A 762 18.11 -22.18 6.72
C ASP A 762 18.30 -23.27 7.80
N PRO A 763 18.19 -22.90 9.10
CA PRO A 763 18.55 -23.79 10.21
C PRO A 763 17.66 -25.03 10.32
N TYR A 764 16.44 -24.96 9.76
CA TYR A 764 15.45 -26.04 9.84
C TYR A 764 15.29 -26.81 8.51
N ASN A 765 16.19 -26.58 7.53
CA ASN A 765 16.14 -27.20 6.21
C ASN A 765 14.77 -27.05 5.51
N LYS A 766 14.16 -25.87 5.60
CA LYS A 766 12.83 -25.57 5.08
C LYS A 766 12.84 -25.15 3.61
N LEU A 767 13.99 -24.73 3.10
CA LEU A 767 14.09 -24.42 1.68
C LEU A 767 14.20 -25.68 0.83
N GLU A 768 13.39 -25.71 -0.21
CA GLU A 768 13.29 -26.82 -1.16
C GLU A 768 14.02 -26.49 -2.48
N GLU A 769 14.46 -27.51 -3.22
CA GLU A 769 15.12 -27.31 -4.53
C GLU A 769 14.18 -26.74 -5.59
N ASN A 770 12.87 -27.03 -5.51
CA ASN A 770 11.86 -26.47 -6.42
C ASN A 770 11.75 -24.94 -6.33
N GLN A 771 12.21 -24.31 -5.24
CA GLN A 771 12.27 -22.85 -5.11
C GLN A 771 13.47 -22.28 -5.89
N LEU A 772 14.46 -23.11 -6.27
CA LEU A 772 15.65 -22.73 -7.01
C LEU A 772 15.42 -22.91 -8.52
N HIS A 773 14.91 -21.88 -9.21
CA HIS A 773 14.59 -21.97 -10.64
C HIS A 773 15.84 -21.73 -11.54
N GLY A 774 16.82 -22.64 -11.47
CA GLY A 774 18.13 -22.50 -12.13
C GLY A 774 19.29 -22.24 -11.16
N GLY A 775 19.03 -22.37 -9.85
CA GLY A 775 20.05 -22.39 -8.81
C GLY A 775 20.31 -23.81 -8.30
N LYS A 776 21.42 -24.01 -7.59
CA LYS A 776 21.69 -25.24 -6.85
C LYS A 776 22.37 -24.95 -5.51
N TYR A 777 22.07 -25.79 -4.52
CA TYR A 777 22.82 -25.78 -3.28
C TYR A 777 24.22 -26.35 -3.48
N VAL A 778 25.20 -25.71 -2.84
CA VAL A 778 26.57 -26.22 -2.73
C VAL A 778 27.04 -26.08 -1.29
N MET A 779 28.05 -26.88 -0.94
CA MET A 779 28.68 -26.81 0.37
C MET A 779 29.26 -25.40 0.60
N LEU A 780 28.94 -24.82 1.75
CA LEU A 780 29.55 -23.59 2.21
C LEU A 780 30.99 -23.88 2.64
N THR A 781 31.97 -23.24 2.00
CA THR A 781 33.39 -23.47 2.33
C THR A 781 33.85 -22.54 3.45
N LYS A 782 35.05 -22.77 3.99
CA LYS A 782 35.67 -21.82 4.92
C LYS A 782 35.94 -20.47 4.27
N ASP A 783 36.41 -20.45 3.03
CA ASP A 783 36.68 -19.20 2.29
C ASP A 783 35.39 -18.40 2.07
N ASP A 784 34.26 -19.10 1.83
CA ASP A 784 32.94 -18.47 1.77
C ASP A 784 32.55 -17.84 3.11
N TRP A 785 32.78 -18.54 4.22
CA TRP A 785 32.49 -18.02 5.55
C TRP A 785 33.36 -16.80 5.90
N ASP A 786 34.67 -16.90 5.65
CA ASP A 786 35.62 -15.81 5.88
C ASP A 786 35.28 -14.58 5.01
N LEU A 787 34.68 -14.79 3.82
CA LEU A 787 34.16 -13.72 2.97
C LEU A 787 32.95 -13.00 3.59
N ILE A 788 31.97 -13.72 4.15
CA ILE A 788 30.71 -13.12 4.63
C ILE A 788 30.78 -12.64 6.09
N LEU A 789 31.69 -13.19 6.90
CA LEU A 789 31.82 -12.89 8.33
C LEU A 789 32.00 -11.39 8.64
N PRO A 790 32.80 -10.60 7.89
CA PRO A 790 32.90 -9.15 8.12
C PRO A 790 31.56 -8.41 7.94
N TYR A 791 30.73 -8.85 7.00
CA TYR A 791 29.42 -8.25 6.75
C TYR A 791 28.43 -8.60 7.87
N LEU A 792 28.46 -9.84 8.38
CA LEU A 792 27.67 -10.23 9.56
C LEU A 792 28.11 -9.46 10.83
N LYS A 793 29.40 -9.20 11.01
CA LYS A 793 29.90 -8.36 12.12
C LYS A 793 29.51 -6.89 11.98
N ASN A 794 29.45 -6.36 10.76
CA ASN A 794 28.95 -5.00 10.53
C ASN A 794 27.44 -4.93 10.79
N ASN A 795 26.70 -5.96 10.36
CA ASN A 795 25.29 -6.13 10.63
C ASN A 795 24.98 -6.15 12.14
N GLU A 796 25.81 -6.86 12.93
CA GLU A 796 25.73 -6.85 14.39
C GLU A 796 25.90 -5.44 14.97
N LYS A 797 26.90 -4.67 14.50
CA LYS A 797 27.11 -3.29 14.97
C LYS A 797 25.96 -2.34 14.61
N LEU A 798 25.34 -2.54 13.45
CA LEU A 798 24.26 -1.69 12.97
C LEU A 798 22.94 -1.99 13.68
N PHE A 799 22.64 -3.27 13.94
CA PHE A 799 21.31 -3.73 14.30
C PHE A 799 21.23 -4.52 15.62
N ASN A 800 22.34 -4.75 16.31
CA ASN A 800 22.42 -5.62 17.48
C ASN A 800 21.97 -7.08 17.22
N ILE A 801 22.09 -7.54 15.98
CA ILE A 801 21.85 -8.94 15.61
C ILE A 801 23.18 -9.69 15.76
N THR A 802 23.37 -10.31 16.93
CA THR A 802 24.65 -10.95 17.24
C THR A 802 24.92 -12.18 16.38
N LEU A 803 26.19 -12.41 16.04
CA LEU A 803 26.58 -13.65 15.38
C LEU A 803 26.20 -14.89 16.22
N GLU A 804 26.25 -14.77 17.55
CA GLU A 804 25.84 -15.82 18.47
C GLU A 804 24.37 -16.18 18.32
N PHE A 805 23.49 -15.18 18.21
CA PHE A 805 22.06 -15.39 17.92
C PHE A 805 21.86 -16.07 16.56
N LEU A 806 22.56 -15.62 15.52
CA LEU A 806 22.42 -16.20 14.18
C LEU A 806 22.86 -17.67 14.14
N LEU A 807 23.82 -18.08 14.98
CA LEU A 807 24.35 -19.45 15.02
C LEU A 807 23.71 -20.33 16.10
N THR A 808 22.88 -19.77 16.98
CA THR A 808 22.20 -20.52 18.05
C THR A 808 20.78 -20.85 17.64
N ILE A 809 20.45 -22.15 17.60
CA ILE A 809 19.12 -22.66 17.27
C ILE A 809 18.63 -23.52 18.43
N ASP A 810 17.41 -23.27 18.89
CA ASP A 810 16.77 -23.99 20.00
C ASP A 810 17.65 -24.05 21.27
N GLY A 811 18.44 -23.00 21.51
CA GLY A 811 19.34 -22.88 22.66
C GLY A 811 20.72 -23.51 22.47
N GLU A 812 20.99 -24.18 21.35
CA GLU A 812 22.27 -24.79 21.04
C GLU A 812 23.04 -24.02 19.97
N LYS A 813 24.30 -23.70 20.25
CA LYS A 813 25.21 -23.12 19.26
C LYS A 813 25.60 -24.18 18.23
N LYS A 814 25.30 -23.90 16.97
CA LYS A 814 25.64 -24.74 15.81
C LYS A 814 26.82 -24.16 15.03
N SER A 815 27.43 -24.98 14.18
CA SER A 815 28.43 -24.52 13.23
C SER A 815 27.78 -23.75 12.08
N TYR A 816 28.55 -22.87 11.41
CA TYR A 816 28.02 -22.10 10.28
C TYR A 816 27.54 -22.98 9.11
N ASN A 817 28.10 -24.18 8.94
CA ASN A 817 27.71 -25.14 7.90
C ASN A 817 26.38 -25.83 8.16
N GLU A 818 25.94 -25.89 9.42
CA GLU A 818 24.63 -26.43 9.79
C GLU A 818 23.51 -25.39 9.60
N ILE A 819 23.88 -24.11 9.51
CA ILE A 819 22.94 -22.99 9.54
C ILE A 819 22.83 -22.30 8.18
N TYR A 820 23.95 -22.08 7.50
CA TYR A 820 23.99 -21.37 6.24
C TYR A 820 24.22 -22.32 5.07
N LYS A 821 23.40 -22.13 4.03
CA LYS A 821 23.55 -22.78 2.73
C LYS A 821 24.04 -21.77 1.70
N LYS A 822 24.84 -22.24 0.75
CA LYS A 822 25.25 -21.46 -0.42
C LYS A 822 24.44 -21.90 -1.63
N VAL A 823 23.82 -20.94 -2.30
CA VAL A 823 23.15 -21.12 -3.59
C VAL A 823 23.99 -20.48 -4.69
N ILE A 824 24.25 -21.22 -5.77
CA ILE A 824 24.94 -20.73 -6.97
C ILE A 824 24.14 -21.11 -8.24
N PRO A 825 24.43 -20.50 -9.40
CA PRO A 825 23.71 -20.83 -10.63
C PRO A 825 24.07 -22.25 -11.08
N THR A 826 23.12 -22.93 -11.71
CA THR A 826 23.42 -24.11 -12.52
C THR A 826 24.15 -23.66 -13.78
N LYS A 827 25.25 -24.35 -14.12
CA LYS A 827 26.07 -24.03 -15.29
C LYS A 827 25.45 -24.56 -16.57
#